data_AF-A0A5J4RJH3-F1
#
_entry.id   AF-A0A5J4RJH3-F1
#
_cell.length_a   1.000
_cell.length_b   1.000
_cell.length_c   1.000
_cell.angle_alpha   90.00
_cell.angle_beta   90.00
_cell.angle_gamma   90.00
#
_symmetry.space_group_name_H-M   'P 1'
#
loop_
_entity.id
_entity.type
_entity.pdbx_description
1 polymer ?
#
loop_
_entity_poly.entity_id
_entity_poly.type
_entity_poly.pdbx_seq_one_letter_code
_entity_poly.pdbx_strand_id
1 'polypeptide(L)'
;MAFNKKAHLRDNIEAIRIAFDLDREGRTPTPSERETLESYCGFGGIKAVLNPADKPEDVQHWTKTDSELFPLVTELHGILRSGSENTAEYDRYVSSLKNSVLSAFYTPPKVVDALAAAFKESGVEPVRLLDPSAGTGIFSEAFRLMAPLCEATHFEKDLITGKILSHLNPTETVRIEGFENIEARYNGYFDVVASNIPFGDVRVFDPAYSHVKDDAHRQASGTIHNYFFMKGVDCVREGGLVAFITSQGVLNSEANRPVREWLMQHADPVSIVRFPNNLFTSTAGTEVGSDLVILQKKVPGGELSGRQRDFIECRKLSNGISVGNLLQTFERVIHTDVKVGTDPYGKPAMEFTHSGGESAIAAELRGMLREDFSRHLDVALYRKHASQVEQSAIQSMGYEPTAQDWQEMNEILDATNEGDKELFMQSTPEDYLQVELSPKVEAKVARPEIHTSLNFDFSDPVLPPSQSKEPTAEAKVMEPAYNLQNEPLLSLYDLFGLSAEERTQINPRRSNRTRRRTEIPQPKQSPQETKSETPLDWREELMLNSRQKNREQETKAESSVYPVADTRREEQLENLKREMEREERAKPVPFVLPQQGLPKHYKEGTLVTNADNRIGYLRDLNGFRPLFHPLELLPQQQKRASLYIEVRDTYHHLYLNEANTLRENSALRQMLNRLYDDFTDKFGNLNDPKNLDLIKMDAGGREILSLERYREGKSVKADIFERSVAFNTREITHADNARDALAASLNKHGTVDLEYMASLTGGTADDLLSELKGKVYFNPLIGGYEIADKFIAGNVISKADEVQKFIGSHPDHEAAKESLDALREATPKPIAFDDLDFNFGERWIPTGIYVAYASYLFETDVKVTYASSRDEFSIAASGKNAKIWDQYAVRSENRLFDGLALMRHAMHDTTPDITKTVRVGEREVKVPDGQAIQLANSKIDEMRGGFSNWLREQSPEFKDRLAGLYNRTFNCFMRPEYDGSHQTFPGLDLKALGIDDLYKSQKDAVWMLKTNGGGICDHEVGAGKTLVMCCGAMEMKRLGLANKPMIIALKANVHEIAQTFCTAYPNAKVLYPGKEDFTPANRARIFNEMKNNNWDAVILTHEQFGMIPQSPEIQRDILQKELNSVEENLEVLRNQGREVSNYMLKGCQKRQTNLEARLKGITHQIATRKDDAVDFRLMGIDHLFVDESHKFKNLTFTTRHDRVAGLGNSDGSQRALNMLFAVRTIQERTGKDLGATFLSGTTISNSLTELYLLFKYLR
;
A
#
# COMPACT_ATOMS: atom_id res chain seq x y z
N MET A 1 -34.09 0.54 -17.76
CA MET A 1 -34.89 -0.47 -17.03
C MET A 1 -33.93 -1.35 -16.24
N ALA A 2 -34.40 -2.10 -15.23
CA ALA A 2 -33.52 -2.98 -14.44
C ALA A 2 -33.18 -4.26 -15.22
N PHE A 3 -31.94 -4.74 -15.08
CA PHE A 3 -31.43 -5.96 -15.74
C PHE A 3 -32.14 -7.22 -15.24
N ASN A 4 -32.82 -7.95 -16.13
CA ASN A 4 -33.59 -9.13 -15.76
C ASN A 4 -32.76 -10.42 -15.94
N LYS A 5 -31.96 -10.76 -14.92
CA LYS A 5 -31.14 -12.00 -14.87
C LYS A 5 -31.85 -13.25 -15.41
N LYS A 6 -33.16 -13.40 -15.15
CA LYS A 6 -33.94 -14.60 -15.46
C LYS A 6 -34.34 -14.68 -16.94
N ALA A 7 -34.58 -13.53 -17.58
CA ALA A 7 -34.79 -13.43 -19.03
C ALA A 7 -33.47 -13.72 -19.75
N HIS A 8 -32.43 -12.91 -19.53
CA HIS A 8 -31.13 -13.08 -20.19
C HIS A 8 -30.52 -14.48 -20.03
N LEU A 9 -30.70 -15.12 -18.87
CA LEU A 9 -30.28 -16.53 -18.68
C LEU A 9 -31.09 -17.48 -19.58
N ARG A 10 -32.40 -17.28 -19.74
CA ARG A 10 -33.26 -18.08 -20.62
C ARG A 10 -32.89 -17.90 -22.09
N ASP A 11 -32.66 -16.66 -22.50
CA ASP A 11 -32.32 -16.30 -23.88
C ASP A 11 -30.96 -16.90 -24.27
N ASN A 12 -29.96 -16.78 -23.38
CA ASN A 12 -28.65 -17.41 -23.55
C ASN A 12 -28.74 -18.95 -23.61
N ILE A 13 -29.60 -19.57 -22.80
CA ILE A 13 -29.83 -21.02 -22.78
C ILE A 13 -30.37 -21.52 -24.12
N GLU A 14 -31.30 -20.79 -24.72
CA GLU A 14 -31.89 -21.15 -26.02
C GLU A 14 -30.88 -20.94 -27.17
N ALA A 15 -30.13 -19.84 -27.16
CA ALA A 15 -29.05 -19.60 -28.13
C ALA A 15 -27.98 -20.71 -28.10
N ILE A 16 -27.59 -21.18 -26.91
CA ILE A 16 -26.63 -22.29 -26.75
C ILE A 16 -27.22 -23.62 -27.26
N ARG A 17 -28.50 -23.90 -26.99
CA ARG A 17 -29.19 -25.08 -27.53
C ARG A 17 -29.19 -25.06 -29.06
N ILE A 18 -29.63 -23.95 -29.65
CA ILE A 18 -29.69 -23.75 -31.10
C ILE A 18 -28.31 -23.96 -31.74
N ALA A 19 -27.24 -23.42 -31.16
CA ALA A 19 -25.89 -23.64 -31.68
C ALA A 19 -25.49 -25.13 -31.74
N PHE A 20 -25.67 -25.88 -30.65
CA PHE A 20 -25.38 -27.33 -30.63
C PHE A 20 -26.29 -28.15 -31.54
N ASP A 21 -27.53 -27.71 -31.78
CA ASP A 21 -28.44 -28.36 -32.74
C ASP A 21 -28.01 -28.07 -34.19
N LEU A 22 -27.57 -26.83 -34.49
CA LEU A 22 -27.03 -26.44 -35.80
C LEU A 22 -25.73 -27.18 -36.16
N ASP A 23 -24.82 -27.39 -35.19
CA ASP A 23 -23.65 -28.26 -35.36
C ASP A 23 -24.06 -29.67 -35.79
N ARG A 24 -25.00 -30.27 -35.04
CA ARG A 24 -25.42 -31.66 -35.20
C ARG A 24 -26.18 -31.89 -36.51
N GLU A 25 -26.89 -30.87 -36.98
CA GLU A 25 -27.64 -30.88 -38.24
C GLU A 25 -26.82 -30.38 -39.44
N GLY A 26 -25.62 -29.81 -39.22
CA GLY A 26 -24.69 -29.38 -40.25
C GLY A 26 -25.22 -28.25 -41.15
N ARG A 27 -26.06 -27.36 -40.60
CA ARG A 27 -26.80 -26.34 -41.37
C ARG A 27 -26.61 -24.92 -40.84
N THR A 28 -27.04 -23.94 -41.64
CA THR A 28 -27.16 -22.54 -41.23
C THR A 28 -28.45 -22.28 -40.42
N PRO A 29 -28.46 -21.24 -39.56
CA PRO A 29 -29.66 -20.82 -38.85
C PRO A 29 -30.74 -20.27 -39.80
N THR A 30 -32.00 -20.56 -39.49
CA THR A 30 -33.16 -19.83 -40.03
C THR A 30 -33.23 -18.41 -39.44
N PRO A 31 -34.01 -17.48 -40.02
CA PRO A 31 -34.09 -16.11 -39.50
C PRO A 31 -34.50 -16.00 -38.01
N SER A 32 -35.37 -16.87 -37.52
CA SER A 32 -35.82 -16.87 -36.11
C SER A 32 -34.78 -17.47 -35.16
N GLU A 33 -34.03 -18.49 -35.60
CA GLU A 33 -32.88 -19.01 -34.85
C GLU A 33 -31.75 -17.97 -34.79
N ARG A 34 -31.53 -17.24 -35.90
CA ARG A 34 -30.56 -16.15 -35.99
C ARG A 34 -30.88 -15.01 -35.00
N GLU A 35 -32.13 -14.54 -34.96
CA GLU A 35 -32.58 -13.53 -33.98
C GLU A 35 -32.36 -13.99 -32.52
N THR A 36 -32.49 -15.30 -32.26
CA THR A 36 -32.22 -15.89 -30.93
C THR A 36 -30.72 -15.95 -30.62
N LEU A 37 -29.88 -16.29 -31.60
CA LEU A 37 -28.42 -16.30 -31.47
C LEU A 37 -27.83 -14.88 -31.32
N GLU A 38 -28.39 -13.89 -32.03
CA GLU A 38 -28.05 -12.46 -31.91
C GLU A 38 -28.41 -11.89 -30.53
N SER A 39 -29.42 -12.47 -29.87
CA SER A 39 -29.84 -12.10 -28.51
C SER A 39 -28.91 -12.63 -27.39
N TYR A 40 -27.89 -13.43 -27.72
CA TYR A 40 -26.91 -13.92 -26.75
C TYR A 40 -26.06 -12.79 -26.17
N CYS A 41 -26.12 -12.62 -24.85
CA CYS A 41 -25.44 -11.54 -24.12
C CYS A 41 -24.42 -12.04 -23.08
N GLY A 42 -24.12 -13.34 -23.09
CA GLY A 42 -23.17 -13.97 -22.17
C GLY A 42 -23.55 -13.83 -20.69
N PHE A 43 -22.60 -14.15 -19.81
CA PHE A 43 -22.92 -14.46 -18.40
C PHE A 43 -22.39 -13.46 -17.36
N GLY A 44 -21.80 -12.32 -17.77
CA GLY A 44 -21.16 -11.35 -16.86
C GLY A 44 -22.07 -10.82 -15.74
N GLY A 45 -23.31 -10.48 -16.06
CA GLY A 45 -24.33 -10.06 -15.09
C GLY A 45 -24.99 -11.19 -14.28
N ILE A 46 -24.68 -12.46 -14.60
CA ILE A 46 -25.43 -13.65 -14.13
C ILE A 46 -24.50 -14.62 -13.38
N LYS A 47 -23.65 -14.09 -12.48
CA LYS A 47 -22.62 -14.84 -11.72
C LYS A 47 -23.09 -16.13 -11.01
N ALA A 48 -24.40 -16.31 -10.83
CA ALA A 48 -25.01 -17.55 -10.35
C ALA A 48 -24.66 -18.79 -11.21
N VAL A 49 -24.32 -18.64 -12.50
CA VAL A 49 -23.83 -19.75 -13.35
C VAL A 49 -22.48 -20.33 -12.93
N LEU A 50 -21.79 -19.72 -11.96
CA LEU A 50 -20.55 -20.25 -11.38
C LEU A 50 -20.80 -21.27 -10.27
N ASN A 51 -22.01 -21.31 -9.71
CA ASN A 51 -22.39 -22.16 -8.58
C ASN A 51 -22.65 -23.61 -9.03
N PRO A 52 -22.51 -24.63 -8.15
CA PRO A 52 -22.88 -26.01 -8.47
C PRO A 52 -24.38 -26.16 -8.82
N ALA A 53 -24.68 -26.90 -9.88
CA ALA A 53 -26.04 -27.20 -10.35
C ALA A 53 -26.13 -28.61 -10.98
N ASP A 54 -25.38 -29.55 -10.41
CA ASP A 54 -25.26 -30.92 -10.91
C ASP A 54 -26.30 -31.86 -10.29
N LYS A 55 -26.86 -31.49 -9.14
CA LYS A 55 -27.86 -32.26 -8.39
C LYS A 55 -28.98 -31.37 -7.83
N PRO A 56 -30.23 -31.86 -7.69
CA PRO A 56 -31.32 -31.07 -7.11
C PRO A 56 -31.05 -30.54 -5.70
N GLU A 57 -30.18 -31.20 -4.93
CA GLU A 57 -29.77 -30.78 -3.58
C GLU A 57 -28.86 -29.54 -3.60
N ASP A 58 -28.18 -29.26 -4.72
CA ASP A 58 -27.17 -28.19 -4.82
C ASP A 58 -27.78 -26.79 -4.57
N VAL A 59 -29.10 -26.63 -4.74
CA VAL A 59 -29.90 -25.45 -4.34
C VAL A 59 -29.54 -24.97 -2.92
N GLN A 60 -29.22 -25.90 -2.01
CA GLN A 60 -28.89 -25.59 -0.62
C GLN A 60 -27.58 -24.80 -0.43
N HIS A 61 -26.76 -24.69 -1.48
CA HIS A 61 -25.53 -23.90 -1.51
C HIS A 61 -25.71 -22.53 -2.23
N TRP A 62 -26.93 -22.20 -2.67
CA TRP A 62 -27.23 -20.96 -3.39
C TRP A 62 -27.76 -19.86 -2.47
N THR A 63 -27.58 -18.60 -2.88
CA THR A 63 -28.22 -17.47 -2.19
C THR A 63 -29.74 -17.53 -2.36
N LYS A 64 -30.50 -17.06 -1.35
CA LYS A 64 -31.97 -16.93 -1.45
C LYS A 64 -32.44 -16.00 -2.57
N THR A 65 -31.54 -15.17 -3.12
CA THR A 65 -31.81 -14.22 -4.20
C THR A 65 -31.58 -14.84 -5.58
N ASP A 66 -30.61 -15.75 -5.71
CA ASP A 66 -30.26 -16.41 -6.97
C ASP A 66 -30.88 -17.80 -7.11
N SER A 67 -31.44 -18.39 -6.05
CA SER A 67 -32.07 -19.73 -6.06
C SER A 67 -33.22 -19.88 -7.06
N GLU A 68 -33.88 -18.78 -7.46
CA GLU A 68 -34.86 -18.78 -8.56
C GLU A 68 -34.27 -19.08 -9.94
N LEU A 69 -32.96 -18.93 -10.12
CA LEU A 69 -32.23 -19.22 -11.35
C LEU A 69 -31.74 -20.67 -11.41
N PHE A 70 -31.74 -21.39 -10.28
CA PHE A 70 -31.23 -22.76 -10.19
C PHE A 70 -31.78 -23.71 -11.26
N PRO A 71 -33.11 -23.76 -11.56
CA PRO A 71 -33.64 -24.66 -12.58
C PRO A 71 -33.09 -24.34 -13.98
N LEU A 72 -32.86 -23.07 -14.29
CA LEU A 72 -32.29 -22.62 -15.55
C LEU A 72 -30.79 -22.96 -15.64
N VAL A 73 -30.03 -22.80 -14.56
CA VAL A 73 -28.61 -23.19 -14.56
C VAL A 73 -28.45 -24.72 -14.61
N THR A 74 -29.35 -25.48 -14.01
CA THR A 74 -29.43 -26.94 -14.19
C THR A 74 -29.72 -27.30 -15.67
N GLU A 75 -30.65 -26.59 -16.32
CA GLU A 75 -30.95 -26.75 -17.75
C GLU A 75 -29.75 -26.40 -18.63
N LEU A 76 -29.00 -25.32 -18.32
CA LEU A 76 -27.75 -24.93 -18.98
C LEU A 76 -26.69 -26.03 -18.88
N HIS A 77 -26.42 -26.56 -17.68
CA HIS A 77 -25.48 -27.67 -17.50
C HIS A 77 -25.96 -28.94 -18.21
N GLY A 78 -27.28 -29.19 -18.27
CA GLY A 78 -27.88 -30.28 -19.06
C GLY A 78 -27.61 -30.13 -20.56
N ILE A 79 -27.83 -28.94 -21.12
CA ILE A 79 -27.56 -28.64 -22.54
C ILE A 79 -26.08 -28.81 -22.85
N LEU A 80 -25.19 -28.22 -22.06
CA LEU A 80 -23.74 -28.36 -22.22
C LEU A 80 -23.30 -29.83 -22.20
N ARG A 81 -23.88 -30.68 -21.33
CA ARG A 81 -23.63 -32.13 -21.32
C ARG A 81 -24.12 -32.82 -22.59
N SER A 82 -25.27 -32.42 -23.12
CA SER A 82 -25.85 -33.01 -24.36
C SER A 82 -25.20 -32.52 -25.66
N GLY A 83 -24.59 -31.34 -25.65
CA GLY A 83 -23.84 -30.76 -26.77
C GLY A 83 -22.35 -31.11 -26.80
N SER A 84 -21.86 -31.87 -25.80
CA SER A 84 -20.47 -32.34 -25.74
C SER A 84 -20.40 -33.82 -26.11
N GLU A 85 -19.39 -34.23 -26.88
CA GLU A 85 -19.12 -35.64 -27.18
C GLU A 85 -18.74 -36.45 -25.93
N ASN A 86 -18.10 -35.78 -24.96
CA ASN A 86 -17.52 -36.41 -23.77
C ASN A 86 -17.34 -35.43 -22.60
N THR A 87 -17.09 -35.96 -21.40
CA THR A 87 -16.95 -35.17 -20.17
C THR A 87 -15.81 -34.14 -20.23
N ALA A 88 -14.69 -34.44 -20.89
CA ALA A 88 -13.56 -33.51 -20.96
C ALA A 88 -13.83 -32.32 -21.90
N GLU A 89 -14.73 -32.46 -22.87
CA GLU A 89 -15.26 -31.35 -23.66
C GLU A 89 -16.28 -30.53 -22.87
N TYR A 90 -17.20 -31.18 -22.15
CA TYR A 90 -18.10 -30.48 -21.21
C TYR A 90 -17.31 -29.65 -20.17
N ASP A 91 -16.27 -30.23 -19.57
CA ASP A 91 -15.38 -29.55 -18.62
C ASP A 91 -14.65 -28.37 -19.27
N ARG A 92 -14.34 -28.44 -20.58
CA ARG A 92 -13.78 -27.31 -21.35
C ARG A 92 -14.82 -26.21 -21.56
N TYR A 93 -16.05 -26.52 -22.00
CA TYR A 93 -17.10 -25.52 -22.15
C TYR A 93 -17.43 -24.85 -20.81
N VAL A 94 -17.55 -25.61 -19.72
CA VAL A 94 -17.78 -25.07 -18.37
C VAL A 94 -16.59 -24.22 -17.89
N SER A 95 -15.34 -24.64 -18.14
CA SER A 95 -14.15 -23.84 -17.80
C SER A 95 -14.07 -22.55 -18.61
N SER A 96 -14.45 -22.60 -19.89
CA SER A 96 -14.53 -21.44 -20.79
C SER A 96 -15.55 -20.42 -20.28
N LEU A 97 -16.78 -20.89 -20.02
CA LEU A 97 -17.88 -20.11 -19.47
C LEU A 97 -17.48 -19.44 -18.15
N LYS A 98 -16.85 -20.18 -17.23
CA LYS A 98 -16.35 -19.66 -15.95
C LYS A 98 -15.32 -18.54 -16.11
N ASN A 99 -14.44 -18.60 -17.11
CA ASN A 99 -13.52 -17.52 -17.42
C ASN A 99 -14.26 -16.31 -18.04
N SER A 100 -15.20 -16.56 -18.94
CA SER A 100 -15.98 -15.53 -19.66
C SER A 100 -16.79 -14.62 -18.72
N VAL A 101 -17.37 -15.16 -17.63
CA VAL A 101 -18.12 -14.38 -16.60
C VAL A 101 -17.31 -13.20 -16.01
N LEU A 102 -15.98 -13.25 -16.04
CA LEU A 102 -15.12 -12.21 -15.47
C LEU A 102 -14.83 -11.04 -16.43
N SER A 103 -15.11 -11.17 -17.73
CA SER A 103 -14.71 -10.18 -18.76
C SER A 103 -15.77 -9.88 -19.84
N ALA A 104 -16.84 -10.67 -19.93
CA ALA A 104 -17.85 -10.54 -20.99
C ALA A 104 -18.84 -9.39 -20.74
N PHE A 105 -18.53 -8.20 -21.28
CA PHE A 105 -19.40 -7.02 -21.30
C PHE A 105 -19.79 -6.69 -22.75
N TYR A 106 -21.00 -7.05 -23.16
CA TYR A 106 -21.45 -6.87 -24.55
C TYR A 106 -21.83 -5.43 -24.86
N THR A 107 -21.44 -4.95 -26.04
CA THR A 107 -21.73 -3.59 -26.53
C THR A 107 -23.16 -3.48 -27.07
N PRO A 108 -23.94 -2.43 -26.72
CA PRO A 108 -25.23 -2.20 -27.35
C PRO A 108 -25.11 -1.95 -28.88
N PRO A 109 -25.93 -2.58 -29.74
CA PRO A 109 -25.81 -2.49 -31.21
C PRO A 109 -25.69 -1.05 -31.73
N LYS A 110 -26.55 -0.16 -31.22
CA LYS A 110 -26.65 1.26 -31.65
C LYS A 110 -25.34 2.04 -31.50
N VAL A 111 -24.49 1.68 -30.54
CA VAL A 111 -23.17 2.31 -30.34
C VAL A 111 -22.21 1.89 -31.46
N VAL A 112 -22.33 0.64 -31.90
CA VAL A 112 -21.53 0.06 -33.00
C VAL A 112 -22.06 0.55 -34.36
N ASP A 113 -23.37 0.65 -34.54
CA ASP A 113 -24.00 1.27 -35.72
C ASP A 113 -23.54 2.72 -35.90
N ALA A 114 -23.51 3.51 -34.81
CA ALA A 114 -23.04 4.89 -34.81
C ALA A 114 -21.56 5.00 -35.20
N LEU A 115 -20.73 4.04 -34.76
CA LEU A 115 -19.32 3.95 -35.12
C LEU A 115 -19.13 3.61 -36.60
N ALA A 116 -19.77 2.54 -37.09
CA ALA A 116 -19.67 2.09 -38.48
C ALA A 116 -20.23 3.15 -39.45
N ALA A 117 -21.31 3.84 -39.08
CA ALA A 117 -21.84 4.98 -39.83
C ALA A 117 -20.83 6.14 -39.91
N ALA A 118 -20.17 6.51 -38.81
CA ALA A 118 -19.19 7.60 -38.80
C ALA A 118 -17.94 7.30 -39.66
N PHE A 119 -17.49 6.04 -39.70
CA PHE A 119 -16.46 5.56 -40.63
C PHE A 119 -16.88 5.77 -42.09
N LYS A 120 -18.06 5.25 -42.48
CA LYS A 120 -18.60 5.36 -43.84
C LYS A 120 -18.84 6.82 -44.26
N GLU A 121 -19.47 7.63 -43.40
CA GLU A 121 -19.71 9.07 -43.65
C GLU A 121 -18.41 9.84 -43.91
N SER A 122 -17.30 9.40 -43.30
CA SER A 122 -15.98 10.02 -43.46
C SER A 122 -15.16 9.40 -44.61
N GLY A 123 -15.76 8.50 -45.38
CA GLY A 123 -15.14 7.88 -46.55
C GLY A 123 -14.08 6.83 -46.24
N VAL A 124 -14.20 6.17 -45.06
CA VAL A 124 -13.45 4.98 -44.66
C VAL A 124 -14.34 3.76 -44.86
N GLU A 125 -14.07 3.02 -45.93
CA GLU A 125 -14.70 1.72 -46.20
C GLU A 125 -13.58 0.66 -46.10
N PRO A 126 -13.63 -0.26 -45.12
CA PRO A 126 -12.67 -1.36 -44.99
C PRO A 126 -12.95 -2.46 -46.02
N VAL A 127 -11.88 -3.11 -46.50
CA VAL A 127 -11.96 -4.38 -47.24
C VAL A 127 -11.63 -5.54 -46.32
N ARG A 128 -10.67 -5.37 -45.39
CA ARG A 128 -10.31 -6.38 -44.39
C ARG A 128 -10.41 -5.80 -42.98
N LEU A 129 -11.37 -6.30 -42.21
CA LEU A 129 -11.60 -5.99 -40.81
C LEU A 129 -11.02 -7.11 -39.92
N LEU A 130 -10.49 -6.73 -38.76
CA LEU A 130 -10.18 -7.66 -37.67
C LEU A 130 -10.96 -7.26 -36.41
N ASP A 131 -11.70 -8.21 -35.85
CA ASP A 131 -12.26 -8.12 -34.51
C ASP A 131 -11.53 -9.11 -33.58
N PRO A 132 -10.57 -8.65 -32.77
CA PRO A 132 -9.77 -9.53 -31.91
C PRO A 132 -10.48 -10.04 -30.64
N SER A 133 -11.74 -9.67 -30.40
CA SER A 133 -12.52 -10.07 -29.22
C SER A 133 -14.03 -10.03 -29.53
N ALA A 134 -14.44 -10.81 -30.52
CA ALA A 134 -15.62 -10.53 -31.31
C ALA A 134 -16.98 -10.72 -30.62
N GLY A 135 -17.07 -11.51 -29.53
CA GLY A 135 -18.36 -11.86 -28.95
C GLY A 135 -19.27 -12.53 -30.00
N THR A 136 -20.45 -11.96 -30.23
CA THR A 136 -21.40 -12.40 -31.27
C THR A 136 -21.11 -11.85 -32.68
N GLY A 137 -20.08 -11.01 -32.86
CA GLY A 137 -19.69 -10.47 -34.18
C GLY A 137 -20.33 -9.11 -34.52
N ILE A 138 -20.79 -8.38 -33.50
CA ILE A 138 -21.58 -7.16 -33.67
C ILE A 138 -20.84 -6.03 -34.40
N PHE A 139 -19.50 -5.96 -34.30
CA PHE A 139 -18.69 -5.00 -35.06
C PHE A 139 -18.64 -5.36 -36.54
N SER A 140 -18.36 -6.62 -36.89
CA SER A 140 -18.28 -7.03 -38.30
C SER A 140 -19.62 -6.95 -39.00
N GLU A 141 -20.73 -7.25 -38.32
CA GLU A 141 -22.08 -7.03 -38.86
C GLU A 141 -22.34 -5.55 -39.20
N ALA A 142 -22.16 -4.65 -38.23
CA ALA A 142 -22.37 -3.21 -38.44
C ALA A 142 -21.45 -2.65 -39.56
N PHE A 143 -20.18 -3.09 -39.60
CA PHE A 143 -19.27 -2.72 -40.67
C PHE A 143 -19.65 -3.33 -42.03
N ARG A 144 -20.16 -4.56 -42.11
CA ARG A 144 -20.59 -5.21 -43.37
C ARG A 144 -21.87 -4.59 -43.94
N LEU A 145 -22.82 -4.20 -43.09
CA LEU A 145 -24.00 -3.40 -43.48
C LEU A 145 -23.58 -2.05 -44.10
N MET A 146 -22.46 -1.49 -43.66
CA MET A 146 -21.91 -0.24 -44.17
C MET A 146 -21.00 -0.45 -45.40
N ALA A 147 -20.18 -1.50 -45.44
CA ALA A 147 -19.25 -1.84 -46.50
C ALA A 147 -19.43 -3.31 -46.92
N PRO A 148 -20.31 -3.63 -47.90
CA PRO A 148 -20.65 -5.00 -48.27
C PRO A 148 -19.53 -5.85 -48.91
N LEU A 149 -18.34 -5.26 -49.12
CA LEU A 149 -17.13 -5.94 -49.61
C LEU A 149 -16.10 -6.16 -48.49
N CYS A 150 -16.48 -5.94 -47.22
CA CYS A 150 -15.60 -6.15 -46.08
C CYS A 150 -15.58 -7.62 -45.65
N GLU A 151 -14.44 -8.28 -45.82
CA GLU A 151 -14.11 -9.56 -45.19
C GLU A 151 -13.72 -9.31 -43.72
N ALA A 152 -14.17 -10.17 -42.81
CA ALA A 152 -13.95 -10.02 -41.38
C ALA A 152 -13.25 -11.25 -40.78
N THR A 153 -12.09 -11.01 -40.16
CA THR A 153 -11.40 -12.00 -39.32
C THR A 153 -11.80 -11.77 -37.86
N HIS A 154 -12.20 -12.83 -37.17
CA HIS A 154 -12.66 -12.78 -35.79
C HIS A 154 -11.79 -13.68 -34.91
N PHE A 155 -11.43 -13.20 -33.73
CA PHE A 155 -10.96 -14.02 -32.62
C PHE A 155 -11.97 -13.94 -31.49
N GLU A 156 -12.35 -15.10 -30.95
CA GLU A 156 -13.10 -15.20 -29.71
C GLU A 156 -12.52 -16.34 -28.87
N LYS A 157 -12.22 -16.06 -27.60
CA LYS A 157 -11.52 -16.97 -26.71
C LYS A 157 -12.47 -17.87 -25.92
N ASP A 158 -13.74 -17.49 -25.79
CA ASP A 158 -14.76 -18.33 -25.20
C ASP A 158 -15.33 -19.34 -26.23
N LEU A 159 -15.26 -20.63 -25.90
CA LEU A 159 -15.65 -21.74 -26.78
C LEU A 159 -17.13 -21.71 -27.19
N ILE A 160 -18.01 -21.24 -26.30
CA ILE A 160 -19.46 -21.20 -26.53
C ILE A 160 -19.81 -20.00 -27.40
N THR A 161 -19.28 -18.83 -27.03
CA THR A 161 -19.47 -17.56 -27.75
C THR A 161 -18.89 -17.64 -29.16
N GLY A 162 -17.67 -18.17 -29.32
CA GLY A 162 -17.04 -18.37 -30.62
C GLY A 162 -17.78 -19.37 -31.52
N LYS A 163 -18.49 -20.33 -30.93
CA LYS A 163 -19.38 -21.26 -31.65
C LYS A 163 -20.65 -20.57 -32.14
N ILE A 164 -21.33 -19.79 -31.28
CA ILE A 164 -22.48 -18.95 -31.66
C ILE A 164 -22.08 -17.98 -32.80
N LEU A 165 -20.92 -17.34 -32.68
CA LEU A 165 -20.31 -16.47 -33.69
C LEU A 165 -20.10 -17.17 -35.04
N SER A 166 -19.64 -18.43 -35.05
CA SER A 166 -19.50 -19.22 -36.29
C SER A 166 -20.84 -19.46 -37.00
N HIS A 167 -21.95 -19.66 -36.28
CA HIS A 167 -23.28 -19.81 -36.89
C HIS A 167 -23.88 -18.47 -37.37
N LEU A 168 -23.53 -17.35 -36.72
CA LEU A 168 -23.95 -16.00 -37.13
C LEU A 168 -23.19 -15.49 -38.36
N ASN A 169 -21.91 -15.87 -38.50
CA ASN A 169 -21.00 -15.44 -39.57
C ASN A 169 -20.37 -16.64 -40.33
N PRO A 170 -21.18 -17.53 -40.96
CA PRO A 170 -20.70 -18.79 -41.53
C PRO A 170 -19.87 -18.65 -42.82
N THR A 171 -19.73 -17.44 -43.36
CA THR A 171 -18.93 -17.12 -44.56
C THR A 171 -17.60 -16.45 -44.22
N GLU A 172 -17.30 -16.24 -42.94
CA GLU A 172 -16.18 -15.42 -42.47
C GLU A 172 -15.10 -16.26 -41.79
N THR A 173 -13.92 -15.67 -41.57
CA THR A 173 -12.89 -16.32 -40.76
C THR A 173 -13.20 -16.12 -39.28
N VAL A 174 -13.63 -17.19 -38.59
CA VAL A 174 -13.84 -17.22 -37.13
C VAL A 174 -12.82 -18.16 -36.49
N ARG A 175 -12.01 -17.64 -35.56
CA ARG A 175 -11.01 -18.41 -34.81
C ARG A 175 -11.39 -18.45 -33.33
N ILE A 176 -11.75 -19.64 -32.86
CA ILE A 176 -12.16 -19.90 -31.47
C ILE A 176 -10.91 -20.12 -30.60
N GLU A 177 -10.10 -19.06 -30.47
CA GLU A 177 -8.86 -19.04 -29.69
C GLU A 177 -8.49 -17.61 -29.25
N GLY A 178 -7.43 -17.49 -28.43
CA GLY A 178 -6.94 -16.19 -28.00
C GLY A 178 -6.20 -15.42 -29.10
N PHE A 179 -6.44 -14.10 -29.18
CA PHE A 179 -5.78 -13.19 -30.12
C PHE A 179 -4.23 -13.20 -30.04
N GLU A 180 -3.66 -13.68 -28.92
CA GLU A 180 -2.21 -13.94 -28.84
C GLU A 180 -1.67 -14.90 -29.91
N ASN A 181 -2.52 -15.77 -30.47
CA ASN A 181 -2.16 -16.79 -31.48
C ASN A 181 -2.20 -16.29 -32.93
N ILE A 182 -2.46 -15.00 -33.19
CA ILE A 182 -2.40 -14.46 -34.56
C ILE A 182 -0.97 -14.49 -35.11
N GLU A 183 -0.79 -15.08 -36.30
CA GLU A 183 0.53 -15.23 -36.91
C GLU A 183 1.09 -13.89 -37.40
N ALA A 184 2.39 -13.66 -37.22
CA ALA A 184 3.06 -12.40 -37.57
C ALA A 184 2.96 -12.00 -39.07
N ARG A 185 2.51 -12.89 -39.97
CA ARG A 185 2.18 -12.57 -41.36
C ARG A 185 1.00 -11.59 -41.51
N TYR A 186 0.19 -11.42 -40.46
CA TYR A 186 -0.92 -10.47 -40.43
C TYR A 186 -0.54 -9.10 -39.84
N ASN A 187 0.71 -8.89 -39.46
CA ASN A 187 1.20 -7.56 -39.08
C ASN A 187 1.21 -6.66 -40.33
N GLY A 188 0.61 -5.47 -40.25
CA GLY A 188 0.48 -4.57 -41.39
C GLY A 188 -0.58 -4.98 -42.41
N TYR A 189 -1.48 -5.92 -42.11
CA TYR A 189 -2.43 -6.49 -43.08
C TYR A 189 -3.77 -5.74 -43.12
N PHE A 190 -4.44 -5.54 -41.99
CA PHE A 190 -5.84 -5.14 -41.93
C PHE A 190 -6.07 -3.65 -42.21
N ASP A 191 -7.21 -3.29 -42.82
CA ASP A 191 -7.61 -1.90 -43.06
C ASP A 191 -8.12 -1.24 -41.77
N VAL A 192 -8.91 -1.99 -40.99
CA VAL A 192 -9.47 -1.58 -39.71
C VAL A 192 -9.34 -2.74 -38.71
N VAL A 193 -9.05 -2.42 -37.45
CA VAL A 193 -9.18 -3.33 -36.30
C VAL A 193 -10.17 -2.68 -35.34
N ALA A 194 -11.32 -3.31 -35.07
CA ALA A 194 -12.36 -2.71 -34.22
C ALA A 194 -13.04 -3.75 -33.33
N SER A 195 -13.24 -3.42 -32.04
CA SER A 195 -13.77 -4.34 -31.03
C SER A 195 -14.11 -3.65 -29.69
N ASN A 196 -14.77 -4.37 -28.79
CA ASN A 196 -14.79 -4.05 -27.36
C ASN A 196 -13.86 -5.01 -26.62
N ILE A 197 -12.64 -4.55 -26.32
CA ILE A 197 -11.55 -5.42 -25.85
C ILE A 197 -11.68 -5.70 -24.35
N PRO A 198 -11.29 -6.89 -23.85
CA PRO A 198 -11.47 -7.26 -22.45
C PRO A 198 -10.75 -6.30 -21.48
N PHE A 199 -11.42 -5.98 -20.37
CA PHE A 199 -10.90 -5.06 -19.35
C PHE A 199 -10.17 -5.81 -18.22
N GLY A 200 -9.19 -5.14 -17.57
CA GLY A 200 -8.55 -5.62 -16.35
C GLY A 200 -7.02 -5.78 -16.41
N ASP A 201 -6.44 -6.17 -15.27
CA ASP A 201 -4.99 -6.31 -15.05
C ASP A 201 -4.49 -7.76 -15.28
N VAL A 202 -5.06 -8.45 -16.26
CA VAL A 202 -4.67 -9.80 -16.67
C VAL A 202 -3.41 -9.75 -17.54
N ARG A 203 -2.40 -10.59 -17.26
CA ARG A 203 -1.20 -10.69 -18.10
C ARG A 203 -1.44 -11.57 -19.32
N VAL A 204 -0.92 -11.15 -20.48
CA VAL A 204 -0.95 -11.94 -21.71
C VAL A 204 0.44 -12.48 -22.00
N PHE A 205 0.56 -13.79 -22.22
CA PHE A 205 1.80 -14.43 -22.63
C PHE A 205 1.83 -14.59 -24.15
N ASP A 206 2.39 -13.58 -24.82
CA ASP A 206 2.77 -13.64 -26.23
C ASP A 206 4.32 -13.72 -26.29
N PRO A 207 4.92 -14.77 -26.89
CA PRO A 207 6.38 -14.88 -27.03
C PRO A 207 7.03 -13.70 -27.77
N ALA A 208 6.35 -13.11 -28.76
CA ALA A 208 6.87 -11.98 -29.52
C ALA A 208 7.02 -10.74 -28.63
N TYR A 209 6.08 -10.50 -27.72
CA TYR A 209 6.12 -9.40 -26.76
C TYR A 209 6.98 -9.73 -25.52
N SER A 210 7.01 -10.99 -25.09
CA SER A 210 7.69 -11.43 -23.85
C SER A 210 9.22 -11.46 -23.95
N HIS A 211 9.77 -11.45 -25.16
CA HIS A 211 11.21 -11.48 -25.40
C HIS A 211 11.83 -10.12 -25.74
N VAL A 212 11.02 -9.06 -25.94
CA VAL A 212 11.53 -7.70 -26.21
C VAL A 212 12.09 -7.07 -24.92
N LYS A 213 13.07 -6.18 -25.07
CA LYS A 213 13.82 -5.58 -23.96
C LYS A 213 13.44 -4.14 -23.63
N ASP A 214 12.56 -3.51 -24.41
CA ASP A 214 12.01 -2.22 -24.07
C ASP A 214 10.99 -2.34 -22.91
N ASP A 215 10.61 -1.20 -22.35
CA ASP A 215 9.70 -1.16 -21.21
C ASP A 215 8.22 -1.11 -21.64
N ALA A 216 7.90 -0.70 -22.88
CA ALA A 216 6.51 -0.62 -23.37
C ALA A 216 5.91 -2.02 -23.61
N HIS A 217 6.58 -2.91 -24.36
CA HIS A 217 6.07 -4.28 -24.59
C HIS A 217 5.99 -5.09 -23.28
N ARG A 218 6.96 -4.91 -22.38
CA ARG A 218 6.97 -5.55 -21.05
C ARG A 218 5.85 -5.04 -20.15
N GLN A 219 5.44 -3.78 -20.32
CA GLN A 219 4.32 -3.21 -19.57
C GLN A 219 2.97 -3.59 -20.19
N ALA A 220 2.85 -3.60 -21.52
CA ALA A 220 1.61 -3.94 -22.21
C ALA A 220 1.22 -5.41 -21.99
N SER A 221 2.18 -6.34 -22.06
CA SER A 221 1.98 -7.75 -21.64
C SER A 221 1.63 -7.90 -20.15
N GLY A 222 1.81 -6.84 -19.35
CA GLY A 222 1.38 -6.75 -17.95
C GLY A 222 -0.14 -6.62 -17.75
N THR A 223 -0.89 -6.16 -18.75
CA THR A 223 -2.33 -5.84 -18.64
C THR A 223 -3.04 -5.98 -20.00
N ILE A 224 -4.05 -6.85 -20.09
CA ILE A 224 -4.66 -7.29 -21.35
C ILE A 224 -5.11 -6.14 -22.29
N HIS A 225 -5.71 -5.09 -21.74
CA HIS A 225 -6.16 -3.94 -22.52
C HIS A 225 -5.02 -3.22 -23.26
N ASN A 226 -3.86 -3.02 -22.61
CA ASN A 226 -2.68 -2.40 -23.24
C ASN A 226 -2.05 -3.32 -24.31
N TYR A 227 -2.02 -4.64 -24.06
CA TYR A 227 -1.55 -5.62 -25.05
C TYR A 227 -2.40 -5.55 -26.34
N PHE A 228 -3.72 -5.55 -26.22
CA PHE A 228 -4.64 -5.45 -27.35
C PHE A 228 -4.42 -4.17 -28.17
N PHE A 229 -4.19 -3.01 -27.54
CA PHE A 229 -3.86 -1.77 -28.26
C PHE A 229 -2.58 -1.88 -29.10
N MET A 230 -1.48 -2.35 -28.50
CA MET A 230 -0.21 -2.43 -29.22
C MET A 230 -0.28 -3.48 -30.36
N LYS A 231 -0.78 -4.68 -30.06
CA LYS A 231 -0.96 -5.77 -31.04
C LYS A 231 -1.94 -5.38 -32.15
N GLY A 232 -3.00 -4.63 -31.84
CA GLY A 232 -3.92 -4.07 -32.84
C GLY A 232 -3.27 -3.06 -33.77
N VAL A 233 -2.39 -2.19 -33.24
CA VAL A 233 -1.57 -1.26 -34.05
C VAL A 233 -0.52 -2.01 -34.88
N ASP A 234 0.01 -3.14 -34.41
CA ASP A 234 0.85 -4.01 -35.26
C ASP A 234 0.05 -4.58 -36.44
N CYS A 235 -1.18 -5.05 -36.21
CA CYS A 235 -2.04 -5.72 -37.19
C CYS A 235 -2.61 -4.81 -38.30
N VAL A 236 -2.93 -3.53 -38.03
CA VAL A 236 -3.35 -2.60 -39.12
C VAL A 236 -2.19 -2.26 -40.06
N ARG A 237 -2.51 -2.05 -41.34
CA ARG A 237 -1.59 -1.44 -42.32
C ARG A 237 -1.33 0.05 -42.04
N GLU A 238 -0.36 0.60 -42.74
CA GLU A 238 -0.15 2.05 -42.79
C GLU A 238 -1.42 2.80 -43.21
N GLY A 239 -1.74 3.88 -42.49
CA GLY A 239 -2.98 4.65 -42.66
C GLY A 239 -4.26 3.95 -42.20
N GLY A 240 -4.20 2.68 -41.77
CA GLY A 240 -5.32 1.92 -41.21
C GLY A 240 -5.71 2.39 -39.80
N LEU A 241 -6.86 1.93 -39.31
CA LEU A 241 -7.49 2.46 -38.09
C LEU A 241 -7.72 1.38 -37.03
N VAL A 242 -7.36 1.68 -35.77
CA VAL A 242 -7.67 0.87 -34.59
C VAL A 242 -8.75 1.59 -33.79
N ALA A 243 -9.90 0.96 -33.57
CA ALA A 243 -11.04 1.54 -32.86
C ALA A 243 -11.53 0.59 -31.75
N PHE A 244 -11.06 0.82 -30.52
CA PHE A 244 -11.39 -0.03 -29.38
C PHE A 244 -12.21 0.70 -28.32
N ILE A 245 -13.30 0.04 -27.88
CA ILE A 245 -13.92 0.31 -26.59
C ILE A 245 -13.05 -0.38 -25.53
N THR A 246 -12.66 0.35 -24.48
CA THR A 246 -11.66 -0.08 -23.51
C THR A 246 -11.94 0.47 -22.10
N SER A 247 -11.20 -0.02 -21.10
CA SER A 247 -11.25 0.52 -19.75
C SER A 247 -10.59 1.90 -19.66
N GLN A 248 -11.14 2.79 -18.83
CA GLN A 248 -10.58 4.13 -18.60
C GLN A 248 -9.13 4.15 -18.06
N GLY A 249 -8.61 3.00 -17.62
CA GLY A 249 -7.22 2.82 -17.19
C GLY A 249 -6.19 3.15 -18.29
N VAL A 250 -6.52 2.96 -19.58
CA VAL A 250 -5.62 3.30 -20.70
C VAL A 250 -5.20 4.77 -20.63
N LEU A 251 -6.16 5.69 -20.46
CA LEU A 251 -5.93 7.14 -20.48
C LEU A 251 -5.67 7.72 -19.08
N ASN A 252 -6.37 7.24 -18.05
CA ASN A 252 -6.30 7.82 -16.70
C ASN A 252 -5.08 7.35 -15.89
N SER A 253 -4.47 6.20 -16.21
CA SER A 253 -3.36 5.64 -15.43
C SER A 253 -2.03 6.34 -15.73
N GLU A 254 -1.40 6.91 -14.71
CA GLU A 254 -0.02 7.43 -14.80
C GLU A 254 0.98 6.32 -15.14
N ALA A 255 0.73 5.08 -14.71
CA ALA A 255 1.58 3.96 -15.03
C ALA A 255 1.63 3.71 -16.54
N ASN A 256 0.49 3.79 -17.25
CA ASN A 256 0.37 3.45 -18.67
C ASN A 256 1.07 4.44 -19.64
N ARG A 257 1.80 5.44 -19.11
CA ARG A 257 2.56 6.42 -19.91
C ARG A 257 3.46 5.79 -20.99
N PRO A 258 4.31 4.78 -20.74
CA PRO A 258 5.18 4.22 -21.78
C PRO A 258 4.42 3.54 -22.93
N VAL A 259 3.25 2.95 -22.64
CA VAL A 259 2.35 2.38 -23.65
C VAL A 259 1.74 3.50 -24.49
N ARG A 260 1.29 4.60 -23.88
CA ARG A 260 0.78 5.78 -24.61
C ARG A 260 1.87 6.48 -25.42
N GLU A 261 3.10 6.55 -24.93
CA GLU A 261 4.25 7.08 -25.66
C GLU A 261 4.59 6.22 -26.88
N TRP A 262 4.54 4.89 -26.76
CA TRP A 262 4.68 3.98 -27.92
C TRP A 262 3.52 4.16 -28.92
N LEU A 263 2.27 4.19 -28.46
CA LEU A 263 1.11 4.36 -29.33
C LEU A 263 1.18 5.68 -30.12
N MET A 264 1.59 6.78 -29.50
CA MET A 264 1.73 8.08 -30.18
C MET A 264 2.99 8.17 -31.06
N GLN A 265 3.93 7.23 -30.98
CA GLN A 265 5.01 7.12 -31.97
C GLN A 265 4.55 6.40 -33.25
N HIS A 266 3.60 5.46 -33.14
CA HIS A 266 3.14 4.59 -34.24
C HIS A 266 1.75 4.96 -34.79
N ALA A 267 1.02 5.87 -34.14
CA ALA A 267 -0.31 6.30 -34.54
C ALA A 267 -0.63 7.75 -34.15
N ASP A 268 -1.64 8.34 -34.81
CA ASP A 268 -2.26 9.60 -34.45
C ASP A 268 -3.65 9.40 -33.81
N PRO A 269 -4.00 10.17 -32.75
CA PRO A 269 -5.26 10.04 -32.04
C PRO A 269 -6.40 10.74 -32.78
N VAL A 270 -7.21 9.98 -33.53
CA VAL A 270 -8.33 10.50 -34.31
C VAL A 270 -9.46 10.96 -33.38
N SER A 271 -10.02 10.05 -32.59
CA SER A 271 -11.11 10.35 -31.66
C SER A 271 -10.96 9.61 -30.33
N ILE A 272 -11.30 10.30 -29.25
CA ILE A 272 -11.37 9.76 -27.90
C ILE A 272 -12.74 10.21 -27.36
N VAL A 273 -13.59 9.27 -26.95
CA VAL A 273 -14.91 9.56 -26.36
C VAL A 273 -15.11 8.69 -25.13
N ARG A 274 -15.40 9.28 -23.97
CA ARG A 274 -15.74 8.57 -22.74
C ARG A 274 -17.24 8.29 -22.69
N PHE A 275 -17.59 7.04 -22.44
CA PHE A 275 -18.97 6.61 -22.23
C PHE A 275 -19.41 6.82 -20.78
N PRO A 276 -20.73 6.98 -20.55
CA PRO A 276 -21.27 7.00 -19.20
C PRO A 276 -21.16 5.61 -18.56
N ASN A 277 -21.00 5.57 -17.24
CA ASN A 277 -20.90 4.34 -16.46
C ASN A 277 -22.13 3.42 -16.66
N ASN A 278 -23.30 3.98 -16.95
CA ASN A 278 -24.54 3.22 -17.17
C ASN A 278 -24.76 2.73 -18.62
N LEU A 279 -23.74 2.76 -19.49
CA LEU A 279 -23.82 2.20 -20.85
C LEU A 279 -24.19 0.71 -20.87
N PHE A 280 -23.60 -0.09 -19.98
CA PHE A 280 -23.74 -1.55 -19.98
C PHE A 280 -24.83 -2.06 -19.00
N THR A 281 -25.56 -1.17 -18.31
CA THR A 281 -26.55 -1.56 -17.30
C THR A 281 -27.73 -2.35 -17.88
N SER A 282 -28.17 -2.02 -19.09
CA SER A 282 -29.26 -2.71 -19.79
C SER A 282 -28.85 -4.07 -20.36
N THR A 283 -27.66 -4.15 -20.98
CA THR A 283 -27.21 -5.33 -21.74
C THR A 283 -26.45 -6.35 -20.91
N ALA A 284 -25.60 -5.90 -19.96
CA ALA A 284 -24.73 -6.76 -19.17
C ALA A 284 -24.99 -6.68 -17.65
N GLY A 285 -25.86 -5.77 -17.20
CA GLY A 285 -26.24 -5.64 -15.79
C GLY A 285 -25.18 -5.00 -14.89
N THR A 286 -24.23 -4.25 -15.47
CA THR A 286 -23.08 -3.69 -14.72
C THR A 286 -22.80 -2.23 -15.07
N GLU A 287 -22.47 -1.43 -14.06
CA GLU A 287 -22.11 -0.01 -14.21
C GLU A 287 -20.58 0.14 -14.17
N VAL A 288 -19.98 0.35 -15.35
CA VAL A 288 -18.52 0.45 -15.53
C VAL A 288 -18.22 1.53 -16.56
N GLY A 289 -17.39 2.50 -16.19
CA GLY A 289 -16.93 3.54 -17.11
C GLY A 289 -15.93 3.00 -18.12
N SER A 290 -16.15 3.29 -19.41
CA SER A 290 -15.31 2.90 -20.53
C SER A 290 -14.98 4.09 -21.44
N ASP A 291 -13.94 3.94 -22.25
CA ASP A 291 -13.52 4.91 -23.28
C ASP A 291 -13.53 4.22 -24.65
N LEU A 292 -14.05 4.89 -25.68
CA LEU A 292 -13.76 4.59 -27.09
C LEU A 292 -12.51 5.37 -27.49
N VAL A 293 -11.51 4.66 -28.02
CA VAL A 293 -10.26 5.27 -28.54
C VAL A 293 -10.04 4.81 -29.97
N ILE A 294 -9.88 5.79 -30.87
CA ILE A 294 -9.70 5.59 -32.30
C ILE A 294 -8.37 6.21 -32.72
N LEU A 295 -7.47 5.35 -33.20
CA LEU A 295 -6.09 5.69 -33.60
C LEU A 295 -5.89 5.38 -35.10
N GLN A 296 -5.19 6.25 -35.83
CA GLN A 296 -4.78 5.99 -37.21
C GLN A 296 -3.28 5.70 -37.26
N LYS A 297 -2.88 4.55 -37.82
CA LYS A 297 -1.46 4.16 -37.91
C LYS A 297 -0.68 5.04 -38.87
N LYS A 298 0.56 5.38 -38.48
CA LYS A 298 1.53 6.12 -39.29
C LYS A 298 2.93 5.53 -39.18
N VAL A 299 3.75 5.86 -40.17
CA VAL A 299 5.19 5.62 -40.18
C VAL A 299 5.82 6.28 -38.94
N PRO A 300 6.56 5.53 -38.09
CA PRO A 300 7.14 6.09 -36.88
C PRO A 300 8.19 7.17 -37.15
N GLY A 301 7.98 8.36 -36.61
CA GLY A 301 8.90 9.50 -36.71
C GLY A 301 8.21 10.86 -36.72
N GLY A 302 9.01 11.93 -36.59
CA GLY A 302 8.54 13.32 -36.52
C GLY A 302 8.35 13.84 -35.09
N GLU A 303 7.97 15.11 -34.96
CA GLU A 303 7.65 15.73 -33.67
C GLU A 303 6.22 15.41 -33.23
N LEU A 304 6.00 15.23 -31.93
CA LEU A 304 4.68 14.95 -31.38
C LEU A 304 3.80 16.21 -31.37
N SER A 305 2.65 16.10 -32.03
CA SER A 305 1.63 17.16 -32.05
C SER A 305 1.07 17.44 -30.64
N GLY A 306 0.37 18.56 -30.47
CA GLY A 306 -0.29 18.89 -29.19
C GLY A 306 -1.23 17.77 -28.72
N ARG A 307 -2.13 17.34 -29.60
CA ARG A 307 -3.11 16.27 -29.32
C ARG A 307 -2.45 14.93 -28.93
N GLN A 308 -1.28 14.61 -29.50
CA GLN A 308 -0.50 13.43 -29.11
C GLN A 308 0.16 13.57 -27.72
N ARG A 309 0.65 14.77 -27.37
CA ARG A 309 1.15 15.04 -26.01
C ARG A 309 0.02 15.02 -24.98
N ASP A 310 -1.17 15.52 -25.33
CA ASP A 310 -2.36 15.43 -24.48
C ASP A 310 -2.94 14.01 -24.37
N PHE A 311 -2.60 13.10 -25.30
CA PHE A 311 -2.88 11.67 -25.16
C PHE A 311 -1.90 11.02 -24.17
N ILE A 312 -0.61 11.36 -24.24
CA ILE A 312 0.43 10.83 -23.34
C ILE A 312 0.21 11.31 -21.89
N GLU A 313 0.00 12.60 -21.70
CA GLU A 313 -0.07 13.23 -20.38
C GLU A 313 -1.45 13.07 -19.72
N CYS A 314 -1.43 12.81 -18.41
CA CYS A 314 -2.63 12.76 -17.58
C CYS A 314 -2.43 13.66 -16.35
N ARG A 315 -3.47 14.41 -15.99
CA ARG A 315 -3.46 15.34 -14.85
C ARG A 315 -4.22 14.76 -13.67
N LYS A 316 -3.82 15.09 -12.45
CA LYS A 316 -4.66 14.91 -11.27
C LYS A 316 -5.57 16.13 -11.09
N LEU A 317 -6.87 15.89 -10.95
CA LEU A 317 -7.86 16.87 -10.53
C LEU A 317 -7.65 17.26 -9.05
N SER A 318 -8.28 18.34 -8.59
CA SER A 318 -8.19 18.84 -7.21
C SER A 318 -8.67 17.84 -6.15
N ASN A 319 -9.53 16.89 -6.52
CA ASN A 319 -9.99 15.76 -5.70
C ASN A 319 -9.06 14.53 -5.76
N GLY A 320 -7.89 14.64 -6.40
CA GLY A 320 -6.87 13.59 -6.50
C GLY A 320 -7.07 12.57 -7.64
N ILE A 321 -8.18 12.66 -8.38
CA ILE A 321 -8.51 11.72 -9.47
C ILE A 321 -7.65 12.02 -10.71
N SER A 322 -6.94 11.01 -11.23
CA SER A 322 -6.21 11.14 -12.50
C SER A 322 -7.15 11.06 -13.71
N VAL A 323 -6.99 11.97 -14.67
CA VAL A 323 -7.74 12.02 -15.94
C VAL A 323 -6.77 12.36 -17.08
N GLY A 324 -6.88 11.64 -18.21
CA GLY A 324 -6.08 11.95 -19.42
C GLY A 324 -6.40 13.35 -19.98
N ASN A 325 -5.39 14.09 -20.46
CA ASN A 325 -5.57 15.51 -20.80
C ASN A 325 -6.56 15.75 -21.94
N LEU A 326 -6.74 14.81 -22.89
CA LEU A 326 -7.76 14.93 -23.94
C LEU A 326 -9.21 14.96 -23.45
N LEU A 327 -9.48 14.56 -22.21
CA LEU A 327 -10.83 14.59 -21.60
C LEU A 327 -11.01 15.77 -20.63
N GLN A 328 -10.13 16.78 -20.68
CA GLN A 328 -10.04 17.82 -19.67
C GLN A 328 -11.21 18.82 -19.57
N THR A 329 -11.96 19.00 -20.65
CA THR A 329 -13.11 19.90 -20.76
C THR A 329 -14.46 19.19 -20.63
N PHE A 330 -14.45 17.86 -20.55
CA PHE A 330 -15.62 16.96 -20.67
C PHE A 330 -16.42 17.06 -22.00
N GLU A 331 -16.00 17.87 -22.98
CA GLU A 331 -16.58 17.98 -24.34
C GLU A 331 -16.52 16.68 -25.19
N ARG A 332 -15.89 15.65 -24.63
CA ARG A 332 -15.75 14.29 -25.18
C ARG A 332 -16.15 13.21 -24.16
N VAL A 333 -17.07 13.56 -23.26
CA VAL A 333 -17.71 12.64 -22.31
C VAL A 333 -19.22 12.69 -22.56
N ILE A 334 -19.83 11.55 -22.84
CA ILE A 334 -21.28 11.46 -23.04
C ILE A 334 -21.95 11.35 -21.66
N HIS A 335 -22.65 12.40 -21.21
CA HIS A 335 -23.32 12.41 -19.90
C HIS A 335 -24.46 13.42 -19.80
N THR A 336 -25.45 13.13 -18.96
CA THR A 336 -26.46 14.09 -18.49
C THR A 336 -26.24 14.53 -17.04
N ASP A 337 -25.56 13.70 -16.24
CA ASP A 337 -25.22 13.97 -14.83
C ASP A 337 -23.80 13.46 -14.51
N VAL A 338 -23.17 14.06 -13.50
CA VAL A 338 -21.80 13.74 -13.09
C VAL A 338 -21.61 13.91 -11.58
N LYS A 339 -21.00 12.91 -10.93
CA LYS A 339 -20.69 12.91 -9.50
C LYS A 339 -19.30 12.31 -9.23
N VAL A 340 -18.81 12.47 -8.01
CA VAL A 340 -17.65 11.70 -7.51
C VAL A 340 -18.17 10.40 -6.91
N GLY A 341 -17.79 9.28 -7.53
CA GLY A 341 -18.06 7.92 -7.07
C GLY A 341 -16.76 7.15 -6.86
N THR A 342 -16.79 5.84 -7.06
CA THR A 342 -15.60 4.98 -7.02
C THR A 342 -15.46 4.13 -8.28
N ASP A 343 -14.21 3.82 -8.66
CA ASP A 343 -13.92 2.78 -9.65
C ASP A 343 -14.31 1.39 -9.11
N PRO A 344 -14.39 0.34 -9.96
CA PRO A 344 -14.65 -1.04 -9.51
C PRO A 344 -13.63 -1.63 -8.53
N TYR A 345 -12.57 -0.88 -8.17
CA TYR A 345 -11.53 -1.23 -7.22
C TYR A 345 -11.56 -0.35 -5.95
N GLY A 346 -12.62 0.44 -5.75
CA GLY A 346 -12.84 1.27 -4.56
C GLY A 346 -12.04 2.59 -4.50
N LYS A 347 -11.40 3.01 -5.60
CA LYS A 347 -10.67 4.29 -5.66
C LYS A 347 -11.61 5.43 -6.10
N PRO A 348 -11.44 6.68 -5.63
CA PRO A 348 -12.24 7.81 -6.11
C PRO A 348 -12.17 7.96 -7.64
N ALA A 349 -13.33 8.09 -8.28
CA ALA A 349 -13.48 8.23 -9.72
C ALA A 349 -14.60 9.22 -10.08
N MET A 350 -14.51 9.81 -11.27
CA MET A 350 -15.62 10.59 -11.84
C MET A 350 -16.64 9.60 -12.42
N GLU A 351 -17.85 9.60 -11.90
CA GLU A 351 -18.93 8.74 -12.35
C GLU A 351 -19.90 9.58 -13.19
N PHE A 352 -20.09 9.17 -14.45
CA PHE A 352 -20.91 9.87 -15.42
C PHE A 352 -22.14 9.02 -15.73
N THR A 353 -23.34 9.62 -15.76
CA THR A 353 -24.56 8.89 -16.13
C THR A 353 -25.35 9.63 -17.21
N HIS A 354 -26.05 8.87 -18.05
CA HIS A 354 -26.86 9.40 -19.15
C HIS A 354 -28.30 8.91 -19.06
N SER A 355 -29.26 9.83 -18.93
CA SER A 355 -30.68 9.52 -18.69
C SER A 355 -31.47 9.12 -19.95
N GLY A 356 -31.03 9.55 -21.15
CA GLY A 356 -31.69 9.24 -22.42
C GLY A 356 -31.49 7.80 -22.96
N GLY A 357 -30.72 6.97 -22.27
CA GLY A 357 -30.43 5.58 -22.66
C GLY A 357 -29.64 5.43 -23.97
N GLU A 358 -29.49 4.17 -24.41
CA GLU A 358 -28.65 3.75 -25.55
C GLU A 358 -28.86 4.55 -26.83
N SER A 359 -30.11 4.86 -27.18
CA SER A 359 -30.44 5.60 -28.41
C SER A 359 -29.88 7.03 -28.40
N ALA A 360 -29.90 7.70 -27.24
CA ALA A 360 -29.37 9.05 -27.09
C ALA A 360 -27.83 9.03 -27.02
N ILE A 361 -27.26 8.08 -26.27
CA ILE A 361 -25.80 7.86 -26.19
C ILE A 361 -25.22 7.63 -27.60
N ALA A 362 -25.88 6.81 -28.43
CA ALA A 362 -25.47 6.57 -29.81
C ALA A 362 -25.59 7.81 -30.72
N ALA A 363 -26.60 8.65 -30.51
CA ALA A 363 -26.78 9.89 -31.26
C ALA A 363 -25.69 10.93 -30.92
N GLU A 364 -25.38 11.12 -29.63
CA GLU A 364 -24.29 12.00 -29.19
C GLU A 364 -22.93 11.48 -29.67
N LEU A 365 -22.69 10.17 -29.56
CA LEU A 365 -21.48 9.52 -30.09
C LEU A 365 -21.28 9.82 -31.59
N ARG A 366 -22.31 9.62 -32.41
CA ARG A 366 -22.24 9.89 -33.86
C ARG A 366 -21.93 11.37 -34.14
N GLY A 367 -22.45 12.29 -33.33
CA GLY A 367 -22.11 13.70 -33.36
C GLY A 367 -20.63 13.97 -33.08
N MET A 368 -20.11 13.45 -31.95
CA MET A 368 -18.71 13.62 -31.56
C MET A 368 -17.74 12.98 -32.57
N LEU A 369 -18.02 11.76 -33.03
CA LEU A 369 -17.20 11.05 -34.01
C LEU A 369 -17.13 11.80 -35.35
N ARG A 370 -18.27 12.32 -35.84
CA ARG A 370 -18.31 13.10 -37.09
C ARG A 370 -17.52 14.41 -36.96
N GLU A 371 -17.56 15.06 -35.81
CA GLU A 371 -16.76 16.26 -35.54
C GLU A 371 -15.25 15.93 -35.50
N ASP A 372 -14.85 14.90 -34.75
CA ASP A 372 -13.44 14.49 -34.63
C ASP A 372 -12.87 13.99 -35.96
N PHE A 373 -13.60 13.17 -36.71
CA PHE A 373 -13.13 12.64 -38.00
C PHE A 373 -12.97 13.78 -39.02
N SER A 374 -13.83 14.81 -38.99
CA SER A 374 -13.66 16.01 -39.83
C SER A 374 -12.41 16.85 -39.53
N ARG A 375 -11.77 16.65 -38.37
CA ARG A 375 -10.60 17.41 -37.89
C ARG A 375 -9.29 16.62 -37.83
N HIS A 376 -9.37 15.31 -37.63
CA HIS A 376 -8.23 14.49 -37.16
C HIS A 376 -8.00 13.19 -37.94
N LEU A 377 -8.86 12.83 -38.88
CA LEU A 377 -8.70 11.65 -39.72
C LEU A 377 -8.00 12.02 -41.04
N ASP A 378 -6.82 11.46 -41.32
CA ASP A 378 -6.20 11.58 -42.64
C ASP A 378 -6.78 10.55 -43.61
N VAL A 379 -7.88 10.93 -44.26
CA VAL A 379 -8.54 10.14 -45.29
C VAL A 379 -7.63 9.93 -46.53
N ALA A 380 -6.67 10.83 -46.78
CA ALA A 380 -5.72 10.67 -47.88
C ALA A 380 -4.66 9.59 -47.56
N LEU A 381 -4.15 9.57 -46.32
CA LEU A 381 -3.26 8.50 -45.83
C LEU A 381 -3.98 7.14 -45.81
N TYR A 382 -5.24 7.09 -45.35
CA TYR A 382 -6.04 5.86 -45.40
C TYR A 382 -6.17 5.33 -46.83
N ARG A 383 -6.58 6.18 -47.78
CA ARG A 383 -6.81 5.78 -49.18
C ARG A 383 -5.54 5.44 -49.94
N LYS A 384 -4.44 6.17 -49.72
CA LYS A 384 -3.14 5.94 -50.35
C LYS A 384 -2.69 4.48 -50.20
N HIS A 385 -2.94 3.88 -49.04
CA HIS A 385 -2.54 2.52 -48.71
C HIS A 385 -3.67 1.48 -48.83
N ALA A 386 -4.90 1.90 -49.11
CA ALA A 386 -6.04 1.00 -49.33
C ALA A 386 -5.94 0.22 -50.66
N SER A 387 -5.33 0.82 -51.70
CA SER A 387 -5.38 0.29 -53.08
C SER A 387 -4.10 -0.42 -53.56
N GLN A 388 -3.13 -0.72 -52.69
CA GLN A 388 -1.84 -1.31 -53.10
C GLN A 388 -1.74 -2.85 -52.98
N VAL A 389 -2.80 -3.51 -52.51
CA VAL A 389 -2.74 -4.95 -52.17
C VAL A 389 -2.88 -5.86 -53.40
N GLU A 390 -3.65 -5.48 -54.43
CA GLU A 390 -3.79 -6.24 -55.69
C GLU A 390 -2.52 -6.32 -56.54
N GLN A 391 -1.47 -5.53 -56.25
CA GLN A 391 -0.20 -5.57 -57.00
C GLN A 391 0.98 -6.16 -56.21
N SER A 392 0.82 -6.40 -54.91
CA SER A 392 1.90 -6.91 -54.04
C SER A 392 1.82 -8.42 -53.81
N ALA A 393 0.62 -9.01 -53.78
CA ALA A 393 0.44 -10.45 -53.57
C ALA A 393 0.96 -11.33 -54.73
N ILE A 394 1.03 -10.78 -55.96
CA ILE A 394 1.42 -11.54 -57.17
C ILE A 394 2.96 -11.63 -57.33
N GLN A 395 3.75 -10.86 -56.57
CA GLN A 395 5.22 -10.87 -56.66
C GLN A 395 5.93 -11.78 -55.63
N SER A 396 5.21 -12.49 -54.76
CA SER A 396 5.79 -13.40 -53.76
C SER A 396 5.65 -14.90 -54.07
N MET A 397 5.08 -15.28 -55.22
CA MET A 397 5.04 -16.66 -55.71
C MET A 397 5.88 -16.82 -56.99
N GLY A 398 7.16 -16.43 -56.91
CA GLY A 398 8.08 -16.37 -58.05
C GLY A 398 9.55 -16.48 -57.65
N TYR A 399 9.91 -17.55 -56.93
CA TYR A 399 11.30 -17.88 -56.61
C TYR A 399 11.73 -19.14 -57.36
N GLU A 400 12.54 -18.97 -58.40
CA GLU A 400 13.31 -20.07 -59.00
C GLU A 400 14.51 -20.37 -58.08
N PRO A 401 14.67 -21.60 -57.56
CA PRO A 401 15.80 -21.92 -56.69
C PRO A 401 17.11 -21.90 -57.48
N THR A 402 18.14 -21.28 -56.92
CA THR A 402 19.45 -21.19 -57.55
C THR A 402 20.21 -22.52 -57.44
N ALA A 403 21.32 -22.63 -58.18
CA ALA A 403 22.15 -23.84 -58.17
C ALA A 403 22.75 -24.16 -56.77
N GLN A 404 22.82 -23.19 -55.84
CA GLN A 404 23.25 -23.45 -54.47
C GLN A 404 22.13 -24.04 -53.61
N ASP A 405 20.89 -23.56 -53.77
CA ASP A 405 19.74 -24.06 -53.01
C ASP A 405 19.47 -25.54 -53.33
N TRP A 406 19.66 -25.93 -54.59
CA TRP A 406 19.66 -27.33 -55.03
C TRP A 406 20.85 -28.15 -54.50
N GLN A 407 21.99 -27.55 -54.15
CA GLN A 407 23.08 -28.28 -53.49
C GLN A 407 22.77 -28.56 -52.02
N GLU A 408 22.32 -27.55 -51.27
CA GLU A 408 21.96 -27.71 -49.86
C GLU A 408 20.78 -28.70 -49.68
N MET A 409 19.77 -28.65 -50.57
CA MET A 409 18.70 -29.67 -50.58
C MET A 409 19.20 -31.09 -50.83
N ASN A 410 20.19 -31.28 -51.73
CA ASN A 410 20.72 -32.62 -52.01
C ASN A 410 21.57 -33.17 -50.85
N GLU A 411 22.36 -32.33 -50.16
CA GLU A 411 23.09 -32.77 -48.95
C GLU A 411 22.12 -33.18 -47.81
N ILE A 412 20.96 -32.53 -47.70
CA ILE A 412 19.89 -32.89 -46.76
C ILE A 412 19.18 -34.20 -47.17
N LEU A 413 18.97 -34.41 -48.47
CA LEU A 413 18.36 -35.63 -49.02
C LEU A 413 19.28 -36.86 -48.94
N ASP A 414 20.61 -36.70 -49.00
CA ASP A 414 21.56 -37.79 -48.76
C ASP A 414 21.76 -38.10 -47.27
N ALA A 415 21.46 -37.15 -46.37
CA ALA A 415 21.56 -37.33 -44.92
C ALA A 415 20.34 -38.04 -44.27
N THR A 416 19.31 -38.41 -45.05
CA THR A 416 18.06 -38.99 -44.56
C THR A 416 17.90 -40.48 -44.93
N ASN A 417 17.45 -41.29 -43.96
CA ASN A 417 17.27 -42.73 -44.11
C ASN A 417 16.16 -43.08 -45.14
N GLU A 418 16.30 -44.23 -45.79
CA GLU A 418 15.47 -44.64 -46.93
C GLU A 418 13.95 -44.72 -46.64
N GLY A 419 13.54 -44.91 -45.39
CA GLY A 419 12.14 -45.05 -45.00
C GLY A 419 11.27 -43.79 -45.20
N ASP A 420 11.86 -42.60 -45.14
CA ASP A 420 11.11 -41.34 -45.27
C ASP A 420 10.98 -40.86 -46.73
N LYS A 421 11.63 -41.54 -47.69
CA LYS A 421 11.73 -41.08 -49.09
C LYS A 421 10.51 -41.41 -49.95
N GLU A 422 9.72 -42.43 -49.61
CA GLU A 422 8.53 -42.80 -50.40
C GLU A 422 7.34 -41.82 -50.22
N LEU A 423 7.24 -41.13 -49.08
CA LEU A 423 6.08 -40.28 -48.77
C LEU A 423 6.04 -38.95 -49.56
N PHE A 424 7.14 -38.58 -50.23
CA PHE A 424 7.32 -37.27 -50.87
C PHE A 424 7.17 -37.27 -52.42
N MET A 425 6.92 -38.42 -53.07
CA MET A 425 6.86 -38.52 -54.53
C MET A 425 5.55 -39.12 -55.09
N GLN A 426 4.40 -38.49 -54.83
CA GLN A 426 3.12 -38.82 -55.51
C GLN A 426 2.24 -37.61 -55.91
N SER A 427 2.79 -36.66 -56.68
CA SER A 427 2.01 -35.85 -57.66
C SER A 427 2.92 -35.00 -58.54
N THR A 428 2.63 -34.88 -59.83
CA THR A 428 3.40 -34.08 -60.82
C THR A 428 2.53 -33.00 -61.49
N PRO A 429 3.11 -31.89 -62.01
CA PRO A 429 2.36 -30.64 -62.20
C PRO A 429 1.80 -30.42 -63.62
N GLU A 430 0.70 -31.08 -64.01
CA GLU A 430 0.04 -30.84 -65.32
C GLU A 430 -1.49 -30.60 -65.29
N ASP A 431 -2.21 -30.87 -64.18
CA ASP A 431 -3.69 -31.02 -64.19
C ASP A 431 -4.56 -29.74 -64.08
N TYR A 432 -3.99 -28.52 -63.98
CA TYR A 432 -4.77 -27.30 -63.65
C TYR A 432 -4.64 -26.15 -64.67
N LEU A 433 -5.04 -26.37 -65.94
CA LEU A 433 -5.08 -25.28 -66.94
C LEU A 433 -6.14 -25.42 -68.06
N GLN A 434 -7.44 -25.35 -67.74
CA GLN A 434 -8.51 -24.99 -68.70
C GLN A 434 -9.69 -24.24 -68.06
N VAL A 435 -10.08 -23.11 -68.68
CA VAL A 435 -11.46 -22.67 -69.02
C VAL A 435 -11.33 -21.37 -69.85
N GLU A 436 -12.22 -21.14 -70.82
CA GLU A 436 -12.13 -20.04 -71.81
C GLU A 436 -12.89 -18.76 -71.41
N LEU A 437 -12.62 -17.66 -72.13
CA LEU A 437 -13.27 -16.34 -72.00
C LEU A 437 -14.53 -16.21 -72.88
N SER A 438 -15.47 -15.35 -72.47
CA SER A 438 -16.57 -14.84 -73.32
C SER A 438 -17.07 -13.44 -72.87
N PRO A 439 -17.73 -12.62 -73.74
CA PRO A 439 -17.50 -11.16 -73.69
C PRO A 439 -18.74 -10.22 -73.59
N LYS A 440 -18.45 -8.99 -73.13
CA LYS A 440 -19.10 -7.67 -73.40
C LYS A 440 -20.63 -7.54 -73.59
N VAL A 441 -21.23 -6.65 -72.79
CA VAL A 441 -22.34 -5.73 -73.20
C VAL A 441 -22.11 -4.34 -72.56
N GLU A 442 -22.54 -3.25 -73.21
CA GLU A 442 -22.56 -1.87 -72.68
C GLU A 442 -23.99 -1.27 -72.70
N ALA A 443 -24.21 -0.24 -71.86
CA ALA A 443 -25.05 0.97 -72.09
C ALA A 443 -26.23 1.31 -71.13
N LYS A 444 -25.99 2.35 -70.31
CA LYS A 444 -26.83 3.54 -69.98
C LYS A 444 -28.34 3.44 -69.62
N VAL A 445 -28.61 3.80 -68.36
CA VAL A 445 -29.52 4.88 -67.86
C VAL A 445 -31.02 4.90 -68.26
N ALA A 446 -31.90 4.73 -67.26
CA ALA A 446 -33.20 5.41 -67.16
C ALA A 446 -33.67 5.55 -65.68
N ARG A 447 -34.64 6.44 -65.43
CA ARG A 447 -35.45 6.67 -64.20
C ARG A 447 -36.92 6.90 -64.65
N PRO A 448 -37.94 6.96 -63.77
CA PRO A 448 -37.99 6.75 -62.30
C PRO A 448 -38.81 5.46 -61.97
N GLU A 449 -39.74 5.23 -61.00
CA GLU A 449 -40.57 6.03 -60.05
C GLU A 449 -40.91 5.30 -58.72
N ILE A 450 -41.50 6.11 -57.81
CA ILE A 450 -42.22 5.89 -56.54
C ILE A 450 -43.06 4.58 -56.50
N HIS A 451 -42.95 3.69 -55.51
CA HIS A 451 -43.52 3.72 -54.12
C HIS A 451 -43.04 2.45 -53.32
N THR A 452 -43.23 2.22 -52.00
CA THR A 452 -44.02 2.89 -50.92
C THR A 452 -43.40 2.70 -49.52
N SER A 453 -43.40 3.76 -48.71
CA SER A 453 -43.64 3.88 -47.24
C SER A 453 -43.72 2.67 -46.28
N LEU A 454 -43.14 2.85 -45.08
CA LEU A 454 -43.83 2.69 -43.78
C LEU A 454 -43.14 3.56 -42.70
N ASN A 455 -43.91 4.18 -41.81
CA ASN A 455 -43.40 5.11 -40.77
C ASN A 455 -43.59 4.53 -39.36
N PHE A 456 -42.80 5.00 -38.40
CA PHE A 456 -43.34 5.44 -37.10
C PHE A 456 -42.68 6.77 -36.70
N ASP A 457 -43.37 7.53 -35.85
CA ASP A 457 -43.18 8.98 -35.66
C ASP A 457 -43.27 9.35 -34.17
N PHE A 458 -42.51 10.35 -33.73
CA PHE A 458 -42.61 11.00 -32.43
C PHE A 458 -42.15 12.46 -32.53
N SER A 459 -42.93 13.38 -31.96
CA SER A 459 -42.97 14.78 -32.39
C SER A 459 -42.27 15.76 -31.44
N ASP A 460 -41.56 16.75 -31.99
CA ASP A 460 -41.03 17.91 -31.27
C ASP A 460 -42.13 18.91 -30.84
N PRO A 461 -42.03 19.51 -29.63
CA PRO A 461 -42.72 20.73 -29.26
C PRO A 461 -41.82 21.97 -29.39
N VAL A 462 -42.32 23.04 -30.04
CA VAL A 462 -41.55 24.26 -30.38
C VAL A 462 -41.81 25.44 -29.41
N LEU A 463 -40.79 26.30 -29.29
CA LEU A 463 -40.68 27.55 -28.50
C LEU A 463 -41.83 28.57 -28.64
N PRO A 464 -41.97 29.47 -27.63
CA PRO A 464 -41.92 30.93 -27.88
C PRO A 464 -41.07 31.72 -26.84
N PRO A 465 -40.88 33.07 -26.96
CA PRO A 465 -39.57 33.69 -26.67
C PRO A 465 -39.56 34.95 -25.74
N SER A 466 -38.43 35.70 -25.77
CA SER A 466 -38.15 37.05 -25.20
C SER A 466 -37.77 37.11 -23.71
N GLN A 467 -37.08 38.14 -23.16
CA GLN A 467 -36.73 39.50 -23.64
C GLN A 467 -35.26 39.88 -23.35
N SER A 468 -34.77 40.98 -23.95
CA SER A 468 -33.45 41.59 -23.67
C SER A 468 -33.57 42.91 -22.87
N LYS A 469 -32.56 43.20 -22.03
CA LYS A 469 -32.25 44.57 -21.53
C LYS A 469 -30.76 44.75 -21.23
N GLU A 470 -30.26 45.91 -21.66
CA GLU A 470 -28.93 46.51 -21.40
C GLU A 470 -29.14 47.85 -20.64
N PRO A 471 -28.10 48.66 -20.31
CA PRO A 471 -26.82 48.37 -19.65
C PRO A 471 -26.56 49.40 -18.50
N THR A 472 -25.27 49.78 -18.27
CA THR A 472 -24.73 50.89 -17.43
C THR A 472 -24.58 50.71 -15.91
N ALA A 473 -23.58 51.31 -15.23
CA ALA A 473 -22.22 51.74 -15.66
C ALA A 473 -21.32 52.05 -14.42
N GLU A 474 -20.01 52.27 -14.68
CA GLU A 474 -19.00 52.95 -13.82
C GLU A 474 -18.47 52.25 -12.53
N ALA A 475 -17.19 52.38 -12.12
CA ALA A 475 -15.96 52.75 -12.86
C ALA A 475 -14.67 52.44 -12.04
N LYS A 476 -13.52 52.38 -12.73
CA LYS A 476 -12.12 52.47 -12.23
C LYS A 476 -11.57 51.35 -11.31
N VAL A 477 -10.94 50.37 -11.95
CA VAL A 477 -9.61 49.88 -11.53
C VAL A 477 -8.55 50.77 -12.21
N MET A 478 -7.38 50.94 -11.57
CA MET A 478 -6.26 51.69 -12.16
C MET A 478 -5.00 50.82 -12.15
N GLU A 479 -4.45 50.56 -13.33
CA GLU A 479 -3.17 49.86 -13.52
C GLU A 479 -2.00 50.87 -13.48
N PRO A 480 -0.75 50.44 -13.20
CA PRO A 480 0.05 49.81 -14.26
C PRO A 480 0.96 48.64 -13.85
N ALA A 481 1.00 47.64 -14.72
CA ALA A 481 2.16 46.84 -15.14
C ALA A 481 3.34 46.56 -14.16
N TYR A 482 3.58 45.28 -13.91
CA TYR A 482 4.93 44.70 -13.99
C TYR A 482 4.90 43.33 -14.69
N ASN A 483 5.72 43.17 -15.72
CA ASN A 483 5.99 41.87 -16.34
C ASN A 483 6.96 41.06 -15.47
N LEU A 484 6.70 39.77 -15.29
CA LEU A 484 7.71 38.77 -14.94
C LEU A 484 7.36 37.45 -15.64
N GLN A 485 8.33 36.90 -16.37
CA GLN A 485 8.18 35.65 -17.11
C GLN A 485 8.43 34.44 -16.19
N ASN A 486 7.84 33.30 -16.52
CA ASN A 486 8.14 32.04 -15.82
C ASN A 486 9.59 31.61 -16.08
N GLU A 487 10.39 31.48 -15.02
CA GLU A 487 11.67 30.74 -15.06
C GLU A 487 11.48 29.29 -14.57
N PRO A 488 12.32 28.34 -15.05
CA PRO A 488 12.14 26.91 -14.78
C PRO A 488 12.61 26.49 -13.38
N LEU A 489 12.02 25.41 -12.87
CA LEU A 489 12.46 24.73 -11.65
C LEU A 489 13.84 24.07 -11.86
N LEU A 490 14.78 24.31 -10.93
CA LEU A 490 16.15 23.81 -11.02
C LEU A 490 16.24 22.27 -10.91
N SER A 491 17.28 21.72 -11.52
CA SER A 491 17.60 20.29 -11.44
C SER A 491 18.37 19.96 -10.17
N LEU A 492 18.30 18.69 -9.72
CA LEU A 492 19.01 18.16 -8.55
C LEU A 492 20.55 18.30 -8.63
N TYR A 493 21.10 18.57 -9.82
CA TYR A 493 22.54 18.73 -10.04
C TYR A 493 23.06 20.17 -9.89
N ASP A 494 22.20 21.19 -9.93
CA ASP A 494 22.62 22.58 -9.75
C ASP A 494 22.85 22.91 -8.26
N LEU A 495 22.32 22.09 -7.36
CA LEU A 495 22.49 22.18 -5.90
C LEU A 495 23.93 21.93 -5.42
N PHE A 496 24.82 21.42 -6.29
CA PHE A 496 26.21 21.04 -5.96
C PHE A 496 27.30 21.88 -6.64
N GLY A 497 26.95 22.92 -7.42
CA GLY A 497 27.87 24.03 -7.72
C GLY A 497 29.10 23.75 -8.60
N LEU A 498 29.07 22.76 -9.51
CA LEU A 498 30.14 22.53 -10.50
C LEU A 498 29.91 23.38 -11.76
N SER A 499 30.97 24.05 -12.25
CA SER A 499 30.88 25.03 -13.34
C SER A 499 30.74 24.39 -14.73
N ALA A 500 30.58 25.20 -15.78
CA ALA A 500 30.39 24.73 -17.15
C ALA A 500 31.68 24.26 -17.83
N GLU A 501 32.84 24.75 -17.42
CA GLU A 501 34.13 24.49 -18.08
C GLU A 501 34.65 23.06 -17.85
N GLU A 502 34.22 22.41 -16.76
CA GLU A 502 34.50 20.99 -16.47
C GLU A 502 33.69 20.02 -17.34
N ARG A 503 32.71 20.50 -18.13
CA ARG A 503 31.66 19.64 -18.73
C ARG A 503 31.92 19.15 -20.16
N THR A 504 33.05 19.47 -20.80
CA THR A 504 33.28 19.12 -22.23
C THR A 504 34.70 18.69 -22.62
N GLN A 505 35.00 17.37 -22.60
CA GLN A 505 35.78 16.69 -23.67
C GLN A 505 35.75 15.13 -23.66
N ILE A 506 34.70 14.58 -24.27
CA ILE A 506 34.65 13.44 -25.22
C ILE A 506 35.85 12.43 -25.27
N ASN A 507 35.62 11.22 -24.71
CA ASN A 507 35.85 9.85 -25.28
C ASN A 507 37.25 9.38 -25.80
N PRO A 508 37.46 8.07 -26.15
CA PRO A 508 36.58 6.89 -26.05
C PRO A 508 37.18 5.63 -25.37
N ARG A 509 36.32 4.60 -25.19
CA ARG A 509 36.62 3.22 -24.78
C ARG A 509 37.58 2.47 -25.74
N ARG A 510 38.39 1.54 -25.20
CA ARG A 510 38.50 0.14 -25.70
C ARG A 510 39.27 -0.77 -24.73
N SER A 511 38.89 -2.03 -24.63
CA SER A 511 39.58 -3.08 -23.87
C SER A 511 40.26 -4.08 -24.82
N ASN A 512 41.43 -4.63 -24.45
CA ASN A 512 41.87 -5.93 -24.99
C ASN A 512 43.06 -6.59 -24.24
N ARG A 513 42.98 -7.93 -24.17
CA ARG A 513 44.04 -8.95 -24.02
C ARG A 513 44.97 -8.98 -22.78
N THR A 514 44.94 -10.15 -22.14
CA THR A 514 45.91 -10.68 -21.18
C THR A 514 46.99 -11.55 -21.84
N ARG A 515 48.19 -11.63 -21.22
CA ARG A 515 49.17 -12.75 -21.21
C ARG A 515 50.28 -12.41 -20.19
N ARG A 516 50.36 -13.08 -19.03
CA ARG A 516 51.25 -14.25 -18.73
C ARG A 516 52.67 -14.07 -19.30
N ARG A 517 53.72 -13.94 -18.49
CA ARG A 517 54.36 -14.92 -17.55
C ARG A 517 55.21 -14.14 -16.49
N THR A 518 55.73 -14.64 -15.36
CA THR A 518 55.89 -16.00 -14.75
C THR A 518 55.78 -15.90 -13.20
N GLU A 519 56.07 -16.96 -12.44
CA GLU A 519 55.77 -17.11 -10.99
C GLU A 519 57.01 -17.20 -10.06
N ILE A 520 56.80 -16.97 -8.74
CA ILE A 520 57.61 -17.42 -7.57
C ILE A 520 58.99 -16.72 -7.40
N PRO A 521 59.55 -16.51 -6.16
CA PRO A 521 59.16 -17.04 -4.84
C PRO A 521 58.90 -16.01 -3.70
N GLN A 522 58.30 -16.49 -2.59
CA GLN A 522 58.57 -16.05 -1.20
C GLN A 522 59.80 -16.84 -0.67
N PRO A 523 60.63 -16.39 0.31
CA PRO A 523 60.13 -15.84 1.59
C PRO A 523 61.06 -14.93 2.46
N LYS A 524 60.56 -14.62 3.67
CA LYS A 524 61.27 -14.43 4.97
C LYS A 524 62.07 -13.15 5.30
N GLN A 525 61.64 -12.59 6.44
CA GLN A 525 62.42 -12.05 7.57
C GLN A 525 63.19 -10.72 7.42
N SER A 526 62.94 -9.84 8.40
CA SER A 526 63.58 -8.54 8.64
C SER A 526 64.99 -8.69 9.20
N PRO A 527 65.85 -7.65 9.04
CA PRO A 527 66.00 -6.71 10.17
C PRO A 527 66.22 -5.22 9.80
N GLN A 528 65.90 -4.35 10.77
CA GLN A 528 66.45 -3.01 11.05
C GLN A 528 66.30 -1.84 10.05
N GLU A 529 66.19 -0.65 10.67
CA GLU A 529 66.75 0.68 10.33
C GLU A 529 66.94 1.07 8.84
N THR A 530 66.53 2.26 8.38
CA THR A 530 66.77 3.58 9.01
C THR A 530 65.62 4.59 8.77
N LYS A 531 65.72 5.77 9.40
CA LYS A 531 64.87 6.93 9.09
C LYS A 531 65.17 7.48 7.69
N SER A 532 64.12 7.77 6.91
CA SER A 532 64.12 8.79 5.86
C SER A 532 62.74 9.44 5.81
N GLU A 533 62.71 10.76 5.62
CA GLU A 533 61.48 11.56 5.74
C GLU A 533 60.65 11.47 4.45
N THR A 534 59.33 11.31 4.58
CA THR A 534 58.39 11.49 3.47
C THR A 534 57.98 12.96 3.35
N PRO A 535 57.63 13.45 2.15
CA PRO A 535 57.61 14.89 1.86
C PRO A 535 56.58 15.71 2.64
N LEU A 536 56.89 17.00 2.74
CA LEU A 536 56.35 17.96 3.69
C LEU A 536 55.48 19.00 2.94
N ASP A 537 54.32 19.39 3.51
CA ASP A 537 53.25 20.05 2.77
C ASP A 537 53.56 21.52 2.40
N TRP A 538 53.04 21.99 1.25
CA TRP A 538 53.29 23.35 0.71
C TRP A 538 52.88 24.49 1.66
N ARG A 539 52.01 24.19 2.64
CA ARG A 539 51.62 25.11 3.71
C ARG A 539 52.75 25.42 4.69
N GLU A 540 53.63 24.47 4.97
CA GLU A 540 54.79 24.69 5.84
C GLU A 540 55.89 25.47 5.10
N GLU A 541 56.02 25.27 3.79
CA GLU A 541 56.90 26.08 2.93
C GLU A 541 56.48 27.57 2.92
N LEU A 542 55.17 27.86 2.90
CA LEU A 542 54.65 29.22 3.09
C LEU A 542 54.93 29.78 4.50
N MET A 543 54.81 28.97 5.55
CA MET A 543 55.12 29.36 6.93
C MET A 543 56.63 29.63 7.13
N LEU A 544 57.50 28.86 6.47
CA LEU A 544 58.94 29.07 6.43
C LEU A 544 59.31 30.35 5.68
N ASN A 545 58.74 30.61 4.50
CA ASN A 545 58.96 31.84 3.74
C ASN A 545 58.48 33.10 4.52
N SER A 546 57.38 33.00 5.26
CA SER A 546 56.92 34.07 6.16
C SER A 546 57.91 34.32 7.30
N ARG A 547 58.41 33.26 7.96
CA ARG A 547 59.42 33.36 9.02
C ARG A 547 60.78 33.87 8.52
N GLN A 548 61.16 33.57 7.28
CA GLN A 548 62.36 34.13 6.65
C GLN A 548 62.23 35.64 6.40
N LYS A 549 61.12 36.11 5.82
CA LYS A 549 60.89 37.56 5.61
C LYS A 549 60.93 38.37 6.90
N ASN A 550 60.39 37.84 8.00
CA ASN A 550 60.47 38.53 9.29
C ASN A 550 61.91 38.58 9.82
N ARG A 551 62.67 37.48 9.73
CA ARG A 551 64.10 37.46 10.10
C ARG A 551 64.95 38.41 9.26
N GLU A 552 64.68 38.51 7.95
CA GLU A 552 65.41 39.46 7.07
C GLU A 552 65.17 40.92 7.46
N GLN A 553 63.98 41.27 7.97
CA GLN A 553 63.73 42.61 8.52
C GLN A 553 64.43 42.85 9.86
N GLU A 554 64.51 41.84 10.74
CA GLU A 554 65.24 41.94 12.00
C GLU A 554 66.76 42.13 11.78
N THR A 555 67.35 41.50 10.76
CA THR A 555 68.79 41.60 10.44
C THR A 555 69.27 42.96 9.89
N LYS A 556 68.43 44.01 9.86
CA LYS A 556 68.79 45.36 9.37
C LYS A 556 68.80 46.47 10.44
N ALA A 557 68.74 46.13 11.73
CA ALA A 557 68.55 47.09 12.81
C ALA A 557 69.64 47.12 13.92
N GLU A 558 70.90 46.75 13.63
CA GLU A 558 72.02 46.93 14.57
C GLU A 558 73.07 47.95 14.08
N SER A 559 72.88 49.24 14.40
CA SER A 559 73.97 50.25 14.39
C SER A 559 73.66 51.57 15.12
N SER A 560 73.38 51.54 16.43
CA SER A 560 73.74 52.65 17.34
C SER A 560 73.70 52.22 18.82
N VAL A 561 74.60 52.79 19.63
CA VAL A 561 74.79 52.41 21.05
C VAL A 561 74.30 53.53 21.97
N TYR A 562 73.29 53.26 22.80
CA TYR A 562 72.94 54.08 23.97
C TYR A 562 72.43 53.21 25.15
N PRO A 563 72.63 53.60 26.42
CA PRO A 563 72.64 52.66 27.55
C PRO A 563 71.29 52.55 28.29
N VAL A 564 70.41 51.63 27.86
CA VAL A 564 69.25 51.15 28.65
C VAL A 564 69.06 49.64 28.42
N ALA A 565 70.02 48.83 28.89
CA ALA A 565 70.14 47.42 28.51
C ALA A 565 69.64 46.40 29.54
N ASP A 566 69.78 46.68 30.84
CA ASP A 566 69.58 45.64 31.88
C ASP A 566 68.11 45.42 32.25
N THR A 567 67.32 46.49 32.46
CA THR A 567 65.90 46.38 32.84
C THR A 567 65.06 45.63 31.81
N ARG A 568 65.29 45.88 30.51
CA ARG A 568 64.63 45.15 29.41
C ARG A 568 65.02 43.67 29.34
N ARG A 569 66.22 43.31 29.80
CA ARG A 569 66.68 41.91 29.84
C ARG A 569 66.01 41.14 30.96
N GLU A 570 65.87 41.76 32.13
CA GLU A 570 65.08 41.18 33.24
C GLU A 570 63.61 41.06 32.86
N GLU A 571 63.03 42.08 32.22
CA GLU A 571 61.63 42.07 31.74
C GLU A 571 61.39 41.00 30.66
N GLN A 572 62.34 40.79 29.73
CA GLN A 572 62.30 39.66 28.78
C GLN A 572 62.44 38.30 29.48
N LEU A 573 63.36 38.16 30.45
CA LEU A 573 63.55 36.91 31.17
C LEU A 573 62.36 36.57 32.07
N GLU A 574 61.70 37.58 32.65
CA GLU A 574 60.47 37.41 33.42
C GLU A 574 59.29 37.07 32.51
N ASN A 575 59.17 37.70 31.34
CA ASN A 575 58.15 37.31 30.36
C ASN A 575 58.38 35.88 29.82
N LEU A 576 59.62 35.47 29.55
CA LEU A 576 59.94 34.07 29.21
C LEU A 576 59.60 33.09 30.34
N LYS A 577 59.86 33.45 31.60
CA LYS A 577 59.42 32.65 32.76
C LYS A 577 57.89 32.58 32.86
N ARG A 578 57.20 33.70 32.66
CA ARG A 578 55.73 33.77 32.64
C ARG A 578 55.16 32.92 31.50
N GLU A 579 55.78 32.92 30.31
CA GLU A 579 55.41 32.08 29.17
C GLU A 579 55.67 30.59 29.45
N MET A 580 56.82 30.22 30.01
CA MET A 580 57.08 28.84 30.43
C MET A 580 56.10 28.36 31.52
N GLU A 581 55.81 29.17 32.54
CA GLU A 581 54.78 28.87 33.53
C GLU A 581 53.39 28.77 32.91
N ARG A 582 53.10 29.55 31.87
CA ARG A 582 51.85 29.54 31.13
C ARG A 582 51.70 28.25 30.31
N GLU A 583 52.75 27.83 29.61
CA GLU A 583 52.81 26.56 28.90
C GLU A 583 52.64 25.38 29.86
N GLU A 584 53.34 25.35 31.01
CA GLU A 584 53.13 24.34 32.05
C GLU A 584 51.68 24.33 32.58
N ARG A 585 51.08 25.51 32.82
CA ARG A 585 49.69 25.64 33.30
C ARG A 585 48.64 25.24 32.25
N ALA A 586 48.99 25.23 30.96
CA ALA A 586 48.12 24.86 29.85
C ALA A 586 48.20 23.37 29.46
N LYS A 587 49.14 22.60 30.04
CA LYS A 587 49.27 21.17 29.74
C LYS A 587 48.03 20.37 30.19
N PRO A 588 47.60 19.35 29.42
CA PRO A 588 46.54 18.45 29.85
C PRO A 588 46.97 17.65 31.08
N VAL A 589 46.07 17.51 32.06
CA VAL A 589 46.30 16.72 33.28
C VAL A 589 45.19 15.69 33.47
N PRO A 590 45.45 14.51 34.07
CA PRO A 590 44.40 13.54 34.35
C PRO A 590 43.32 14.13 35.27
N PHE A 591 42.05 14.06 34.86
CA PHE A 591 40.92 14.52 35.65
C PHE A 591 40.68 13.60 36.86
N VAL A 592 40.32 14.19 38.01
CA VAL A 592 40.00 13.44 39.22
C VAL A 592 38.52 13.04 39.18
N LEU A 593 38.26 11.74 39.02
CA LEU A 593 36.90 11.22 39.04
C LEU A 593 36.27 11.36 40.44
N PRO A 594 35.01 11.85 40.55
CA PRO A 594 34.23 11.78 41.78
C PRO A 594 34.04 10.34 42.27
N GLN A 595 33.77 10.16 43.57
CA GLN A 595 33.53 8.82 44.15
C GLN A 595 32.35 8.06 43.53
N GLN A 596 31.40 8.78 42.89
CA GLN A 596 30.25 8.23 42.19
C GLN A 596 30.50 7.98 40.69
N GLY A 597 31.73 8.16 40.21
CA GLY A 597 32.10 8.09 38.80
C GLY A 597 31.92 9.42 38.06
N LEU A 598 32.03 9.38 36.73
CA LEU A 598 31.78 10.54 35.87
C LEU A 598 30.25 10.75 35.72
N PRO A 599 29.71 11.98 35.87
CA PRO A 599 28.30 12.25 35.61
C PRO A 599 27.89 11.89 34.17
N LYS A 600 26.71 11.29 33.99
CA LYS A 600 26.23 10.78 32.68
C LYS A 600 26.13 11.85 31.58
N HIS A 601 25.99 13.12 31.94
CA HIS A 601 25.88 14.24 31.00
C HIS A 601 27.24 14.84 30.58
N TYR A 602 28.36 14.37 31.13
CA TYR A 602 29.70 14.81 30.72
C TYR A 602 30.12 14.15 29.41
N LYS A 603 30.58 14.95 28.45
CA LYS A 603 30.94 14.58 27.07
C LYS A 603 32.36 15.05 26.75
N GLU A 604 32.88 14.60 25.61
CA GLU A 604 34.10 15.17 25.05
C GLU A 604 33.85 16.64 24.66
N GLY A 605 34.68 17.56 25.19
CA GLY A 605 34.44 19.00 25.13
C GLY A 605 33.60 19.58 26.28
N THR A 606 33.15 18.79 27.25
CA THR A 606 32.40 19.34 28.40
C THR A 606 33.28 20.20 29.30
N LEU A 607 32.84 21.41 29.61
CA LEU A 607 33.44 22.34 30.56
C LEU A 607 33.28 21.82 32.00
N VAL A 608 34.37 21.76 32.76
CA VAL A 608 34.38 21.33 34.16
C VAL A 608 35.33 22.19 34.99
N THR A 609 35.15 22.16 36.30
CA THR A 609 36.09 22.73 37.28
C THR A 609 36.92 21.61 37.89
N ASN A 610 38.24 21.75 37.88
CA ASN A 610 39.18 20.83 38.54
C ASN A 610 39.41 21.27 40.01
N ALA A 611 40.00 20.40 40.84
CA ALA A 611 40.19 20.61 42.28
C ALA A 611 40.90 21.93 42.66
N ASP A 612 41.74 22.47 41.79
CA ASP A 612 42.42 23.77 41.95
C ASP A 612 41.52 25.00 41.63
N ASN A 613 40.20 24.82 41.48
CA ASN A 613 39.25 25.82 40.96
C ASN A 613 39.60 26.36 39.55
N ARG A 614 40.44 25.62 38.79
CA ARG A 614 40.74 25.89 37.39
C ARG A 614 39.64 25.32 36.50
N ILE A 615 39.24 26.07 35.49
CA ILE A 615 38.20 25.69 34.52
C ILE A 615 38.87 25.21 33.24
N GLY A 616 38.27 24.22 32.58
CA GLY A 616 38.81 23.58 31.39
C GLY A 616 37.80 22.62 30.77
N TYR A 617 38.16 21.98 29.65
CA TYR A 617 37.30 20.99 28.99
C TYR A 617 37.86 19.57 29.12
N LEU A 618 36.98 18.57 29.10
CA LEU A 618 37.37 17.16 29.08
C LEU A 618 37.68 16.66 27.65
N ARG A 619 38.68 15.78 27.52
CA ARG A 619 38.93 14.94 26.34
C ARG A 619 39.31 13.52 26.75
N ASP A 620 39.32 12.62 25.76
CA ASP A 620 39.70 11.21 25.93
C ASP A 620 38.92 10.50 27.06
N LEU A 621 37.58 10.64 27.04
CA LEU A 621 36.70 9.99 28.03
C LEU A 621 36.81 8.46 28.04
N ASN A 622 37.28 7.87 26.93
CA ASN A 622 37.44 6.42 26.76
C ASN A 622 38.86 5.94 27.12
N GLY A 623 39.78 6.85 27.44
CA GLY A 623 41.11 6.53 27.95
C GLY A 623 41.09 6.03 29.39
N PHE A 624 42.25 5.61 29.92
CA PHE A 624 42.38 5.07 31.27
C PHE A 624 41.93 6.06 32.38
N ARG A 625 42.03 7.37 32.10
CA ARG A 625 41.35 8.46 32.80
C ARG A 625 41.08 9.60 31.81
N PRO A 626 39.93 10.30 31.91
CA PRO A 626 39.70 11.54 31.15
C PRO A 626 40.81 12.56 31.36
N LEU A 627 41.16 13.30 30.30
CA LEU A 627 42.11 14.41 30.36
C LEU A 627 41.37 15.74 30.52
N PHE A 628 41.77 16.50 31.54
CA PHE A 628 41.37 17.88 31.74
C PHE A 628 42.33 18.80 31.00
N HIS A 629 41.81 19.58 30.04
CA HIS A 629 42.53 20.61 29.32
C HIS A 629 42.20 21.99 29.92
N PRO A 630 43.12 22.65 30.65
CA PRO A 630 42.87 23.95 31.24
C PRO A 630 42.52 25.02 30.19
N LEU A 631 41.57 25.91 30.51
CA LEU A 631 41.25 27.08 29.70
C LEU A 631 41.75 28.35 30.37
N GLU A 632 42.46 29.17 29.60
CA GLU A 632 42.83 30.51 30.02
C GLU A 632 41.65 31.47 29.83
N LEU A 633 40.97 31.78 30.92
CA LEU A 633 39.84 32.70 30.97
C LEU A 633 40.22 33.94 31.78
N LEU A 634 39.77 35.11 31.34
CA LEU A 634 39.86 36.34 32.15
C LEU A 634 39.12 36.13 33.49
N PRO A 635 39.51 36.77 34.61
CA PRO A 635 38.90 36.51 35.92
C PRO A 635 37.37 36.70 35.99
N GLN A 636 36.81 37.56 35.13
CA GLN A 636 35.35 37.69 34.96
C GLN A 636 34.73 36.51 34.19
N GLN A 637 35.39 36.04 33.12
CA GLN A 637 34.97 34.88 32.34
C GLN A 637 35.07 33.59 33.16
N GLN A 638 36.11 33.42 33.99
CA GLN A 638 36.25 32.27 34.90
C GLN A 638 35.09 32.24 35.93
N LYS A 639 34.78 33.36 36.58
CA LYS A 639 33.63 33.46 37.51
C LYS A 639 32.30 33.13 36.82
N ARG A 640 32.11 33.62 35.59
CA ARG A 640 30.92 33.32 34.78
C ARG A 640 30.83 31.83 34.40
N ALA A 641 31.95 31.22 34.02
CA ALA A 641 32.00 29.81 33.68
C ALA A 641 31.71 28.90 34.90
N SER A 642 32.20 29.23 36.11
CA SER A 642 31.90 28.45 37.33
C SER A 642 30.39 28.41 37.61
N LEU A 643 29.74 29.58 37.68
CA LEU A 643 28.31 29.66 37.95
C LEU A 643 27.46 29.01 36.83
N TYR A 644 27.90 29.09 35.58
CA TYR A 644 27.28 28.35 34.47
C TYR A 644 27.37 26.82 34.65
N ILE A 645 28.54 26.29 35.03
CA ILE A 645 28.76 24.87 35.30
C ILE A 645 27.86 24.39 36.45
N GLU A 646 27.76 25.17 37.52
CA GLU A 646 26.89 24.90 38.67
C GLU A 646 25.40 24.85 38.28
N VAL A 647 24.92 25.79 37.44
CA VAL A 647 23.56 25.78 36.87
C VAL A 647 23.32 24.53 36.03
N ARG A 648 24.24 24.23 35.09
CA ARG A 648 24.13 23.06 34.19
C ARG A 648 24.06 21.75 34.96
N ASP A 649 24.98 21.55 35.90
CA ASP A 649 25.10 20.27 36.62
C ASP A 649 23.94 20.06 37.61
N THR A 650 23.45 21.15 38.22
CA THR A 650 22.22 21.13 39.03
C THR A 650 20.98 20.83 38.17
N TYR A 651 20.88 21.40 36.97
CA TYR A 651 19.80 21.11 36.02
C TYR A 651 19.77 19.63 35.60
N HIS A 652 20.89 19.06 35.16
CA HIS A 652 20.92 17.64 34.78
C HIS A 652 20.63 16.72 35.97
N HIS A 653 21.14 17.05 37.17
CA HIS A 653 20.83 16.31 38.39
C HIS A 653 19.33 16.37 38.73
N LEU A 654 18.70 17.55 38.69
CA LEU A 654 17.26 17.71 38.89
C LEU A 654 16.47 16.88 37.87
N TYR A 655 16.70 17.08 36.57
CA TYR A 655 15.94 16.41 35.52
C TYR A 655 16.08 14.88 35.62
N LEU A 656 17.31 14.37 35.78
CA LEU A 656 17.54 12.93 35.89
C LEU A 656 17.03 12.35 37.21
N ASN A 657 17.04 13.10 38.32
CA ASN A 657 16.46 12.62 39.57
C ASN A 657 14.93 12.49 39.45
N GLU A 658 14.25 13.52 38.96
CA GLU A 658 12.79 13.52 38.78
C GLU A 658 12.34 12.47 37.74
N ALA A 659 13.00 12.40 36.58
CA ALA A 659 12.63 11.47 35.50
C ALA A 659 12.86 9.98 35.83
N ASN A 660 13.81 9.66 36.73
CA ASN A 660 14.06 8.26 37.14
C ASN A 660 13.34 7.86 38.43
N THR A 661 12.97 8.81 39.30
CA THR A 661 12.29 8.50 40.59
C THR A 661 10.79 8.76 40.58
N LEU A 662 10.27 9.50 39.59
CA LEU A 662 8.87 9.93 39.48
C LEU A 662 8.38 10.66 40.76
N ARG A 663 9.25 11.47 41.35
CA ARG A 663 9.01 12.29 42.54
C ARG A 663 9.59 13.69 42.34
N GLU A 664 8.90 14.71 42.83
CA GLU A 664 9.41 16.09 42.76
C GLU A 664 10.59 16.30 43.70
N ASN A 665 11.64 16.99 43.24
CA ASN A 665 12.78 17.37 44.07
C ASN A 665 12.82 18.89 44.27
N SER A 666 11.98 19.37 45.19
CA SER A 666 11.86 20.80 45.52
C SER A 666 13.18 21.42 45.98
N ALA A 667 14.04 20.67 46.67
CA ALA A 667 15.35 21.14 47.11
C ALA A 667 16.31 21.40 45.94
N LEU A 668 16.42 20.48 44.98
CA LEU A 668 17.21 20.69 43.76
C LEU A 668 16.60 21.80 42.88
N ARG A 669 15.27 21.93 42.82
CA ARG A 669 14.60 22.98 42.04
C ARG A 669 14.78 24.38 42.65
N GLN A 670 14.78 24.49 43.97
CA GLN A 670 15.14 25.73 44.69
C GLN A 670 16.62 26.08 44.48
N MET A 671 17.52 25.09 44.51
CA MET A 671 18.94 25.30 44.19
C MET A 671 19.13 25.78 42.75
N LEU A 672 18.45 25.16 41.78
CA LEU A 672 18.52 25.55 40.37
C LEU A 672 18.01 26.97 40.12
N ASN A 673 16.89 27.36 40.74
CA ASN A 673 16.41 28.76 40.69
C ASN A 673 17.45 29.70 41.24
N ARG A 674 17.94 29.45 42.46
CA ARG A 674 18.94 30.30 43.10
C ARG A 674 20.18 30.47 42.24
N LEU A 675 20.76 29.38 41.72
CA LEU A 675 21.96 29.44 40.89
C LEU A 675 21.74 30.17 39.56
N TYR A 676 20.54 30.03 38.95
CA TYR A 676 20.16 30.79 37.77
C TYR A 676 20.02 32.30 38.10
N ASP A 677 19.31 32.64 39.18
CA ASP A 677 19.11 34.04 39.58
C ASP A 677 20.45 34.69 39.98
N ASP A 678 21.29 33.98 40.73
CA ASP A 678 22.69 34.34 41.04
C ASP A 678 23.55 34.51 39.77
N PHE A 679 23.24 33.83 38.66
CA PHE A 679 23.91 34.05 37.37
C PHE A 679 23.36 35.28 36.65
N THR A 680 22.03 35.42 36.54
CA THR A 680 21.40 36.50 35.76
C THR A 680 21.62 37.87 36.38
N ASP A 681 21.63 37.99 37.72
CA ASP A 681 21.93 39.25 38.41
C ASP A 681 23.37 39.74 38.13
N LYS A 682 24.30 38.81 37.89
CA LYS A 682 25.74 39.11 37.72
C LYS A 682 26.15 39.24 36.25
N PHE A 683 25.50 38.51 35.34
CA PHE A 683 25.91 38.39 33.95
C PHE A 683 24.79 38.59 32.92
N GLY A 684 23.53 38.77 33.34
CA GLY A 684 22.35 38.78 32.48
C GLY A 684 21.95 37.38 31.97
N ASN A 685 20.98 37.33 31.05
CA ASN A 685 20.38 36.08 30.58
C ASN A 685 21.42 35.16 29.93
N LEU A 686 21.21 33.84 29.99
CA LEU A 686 22.01 32.82 29.33
C LEU A 686 22.10 33.07 27.81
N ASN A 687 20.99 33.52 27.20
CA ASN A 687 20.93 33.85 25.77
C ASN A 687 21.42 35.26 25.40
N ASP A 688 21.84 36.10 26.37
CA ASP A 688 22.42 37.41 26.04
C ASP A 688 23.70 37.22 25.18
N PRO A 689 23.94 38.02 24.11
CA PRO A 689 25.06 37.79 23.18
C PRO A 689 26.45 37.65 23.82
N LYS A 690 26.70 38.42 24.88
CA LYS A 690 27.91 38.35 25.73
C LYS A 690 28.17 36.96 26.33
N ASN A 691 27.14 36.16 26.59
CA ASN A 691 27.19 34.89 27.31
C ASN A 691 27.19 33.69 26.36
N LEU A 692 26.50 33.81 25.22
CA LEU A 692 26.35 32.76 24.21
C LEU A 692 27.67 32.06 23.84
N ASP A 693 28.75 32.80 23.57
CA ASP A 693 29.98 32.20 23.05
C ASP A 693 30.73 31.35 24.09
N LEU A 694 30.64 31.71 25.38
CA LEU A 694 31.18 30.89 26.47
C LEU A 694 30.32 29.63 26.68
N ILE A 695 29.00 29.76 26.63
CA ILE A 695 28.09 28.62 26.81
C ILE A 695 28.23 27.64 25.63
N LYS A 696 28.43 28.13 24.40
CA LYS A 696 28.69 27.30 23.20
C LYS A 696 30.05 26.59 23.21
N MET A 697 30.99 26.94 24.12
CA MET A 697 32.22 26.16 24.32
C MET A 697 31.95 24.85 25.08
N ASP A 698 30.82 24.74 25.79
CA ASP A 698 30.42 23.50 26.43
C ASP A 698 29.64 22.59 25.48
N ALA A 699 29.96 21.30 25.49
CA ALA A 699 29.22 20.28 24.74
C ALA A 699 27.73 20.18 25.16
N GLY A 700 27.38 20.56 26.40
CA GLY A 700 26.01 20.67 26.90
C GLY A 700 25.34 22.03 26.62
N GLY A 701 26.07 23.02 26.11
CA GLY A 701 25.67 24.43 26.08
C GLY A 701 24.30 24.73 25.49
N ARG A 702 23.98 24.10 24.35
CA ARG A 702 22.72 24.33 23.63
C ARG A 702 21.47 23.87 24.38
N GLU A 703 21.60 22.90 25.28
CA GLU A 703 20.50 22.44 26.12
C GLU A 703 20.19 23.46 27.22
N ILE A 704 21.22 24.01 27.87
CA ILE A 704 21.07 25.01 28.94
C ILE A 704 20.50 26.33 28.42
N LEU A 705 20.80 26.72 27.18
CA LEU A 705 20.17 27.88 26.54
C LEU A 705 18.64 27.76 26.41
N SER A 706 18.06 26.56 26.47
CA SER A 706 16.59 26.35 26.43
C SER A 706 15.89 26.55 27.78
N LEU A 707 16.64 26.80 28.86
CA LEU A 707 16.09 27.19 30.16
C LEU A 707 15.41 28.58 30.12
N GLU A 708 15.62 29.33 29.04
CA GLU A 708 14.96 30.58 28.72
C GLU A 708 14.14 30.43 27.43
N ARG A 709 12.95 31.03 27.41
CA ARG A 709 12.09 31.15 26.22
C ARG A 709 11.78 32.62 26.00
N TYR A 710 11.68 33.05 24.75
CA TYR A 710 11.22 34.40 24.42
C TYR A 710 9.73 34.41 24.10
N ARG A 711 8.96 35.23 24.81
CA ARG A 711 7.55 35.54 24.52
C ARG A 711 7.40 37.05 24.43
N GLU A 712 6.79 37.56 23.35
CA GLU A 712 6.62 39.00 23.11
C GLU A 712 7.93 39.82 23.24
N GLY A 713 9.06 39.23 22.85
CA GLY A 713 10.40 39.82 22.99
C GLY A 713 11.00 39.81 24.41
N LYS A 714 10.29 39.30 25.42
CA LYS A 714 10.77 39.18 26.81
C LYS A 714 11.28 37.76 27.08
N SER A 715 12.36 37.64 27.84
CA SER A 715 12.85 36.35 28.36
C SER A 715 11.93 35.85 29.49
N VAL A 716 11.64 34.55 29.49
CA VAL A 716 10.79 33.85 30.46
C VAL A 716 11.44 32.51 30.81
N LYS A 717 11.53 32.19 32.12
CA LYS A 717 12.03 30.90 32.61
C LYS A 717 11.27 29.70 31.97
N ALA A 718 11.95 28.59 31.76
CA ALA A 718 11.35 27.31 31.40
C ALA A 718 10.49 26.75 32.56
N ASP A 719 9.45 25.95 32.25
CA ASP A 719 8.50 25.50 33.28
C ASP A 719 9.15 24.60 34.36
N ILE A 720 10.31 23.98 34.06
CA ILE A 720 11.12 23.19 34.99
C ILE A 720 11.59 23.95 36.25
N PHE A 721 11.65 25.29 36.21
CA PHE A 721 11.96 26.10 37.40
C PHE A 721 10.80 26.12 38.41
N GLU A 722 9.57 25.87 37.98
CA GLU A 722 8.39 25.88 38.85
C GLU A 722 8.04 24.47 39.35
N ARG A 723 7.94 23.51 38.40
CA ARG A 723 7.26 22.23 38.54
C ARG A 723 7.98 21.13 37.77
N SER A 724 7.67 19.86 38.01
CA SER A 724 8.23 18.81 37.15
C SER A 724 7.69 18.90 35.70
N VAL A 725 8.54 18.48 34.76
CA VAL A 725 8.29 18.47 33.31
C VAL A 725 8.49 17.09 32.69
N ALA A 726 8.91 16.10 33.49
CA ALA A 726 9.20 14.74 33.06
C ALA A 726 8.04 13.76 33.30
N PHE A 727 7.23 13.99 34.34
CA PHE A 727 6.05 13.20 34.71
C PHE A 727 4.96 14.13 35.29
N ASN A 728 3.70 13.64 35.39
CA ASN A 728 2.61 14.45 35.93
C ASN A 728 2.62 14.41 37.46
N THR A 729 2.55 15.58 38.11
CA THR A 729 2.59 15.73 39.58
C THR A 729 1.24 16.10 40.19
N ARG A 730 0.19 16.18 39.35
CA ARG A 730 -1.21 16.27 39.81
C ARG A 730 -1.71 14.88 40.19
N GLU A 731 -1.61 14.54 41.47
CA GLU A 731 -2.62 13.64 42.04
C GLU A 731 -3.98 14.33 41.99
N ILE A 732 -5.03 13.61 41.62
CA ILE A 732 -6.40 14.09 41.78
C ILE A 732 -6.68 14.09 43.28
N THR A 733 -7.04 15.25 43.83
CA THR A 733 -7.36 15.45 45.25
C THR A 733 -8.83 15.73 45.52
N HIS A 734 -9.63 15.92 44.47
CA HIS A 734 -11.08 16.05 44.52
C HIS A 734 -11.68 15.62 43.17
N ALA A 735 -12.91 15.08 43.20
CA ALA A 735 -13.71 14.79 42.02
C ALA A 735 -15.16 15.21 42.29
N ASP A 736 -15.80 15.89 41.32
CA ASP A 736 -17.12 16.51 41.50
C ASP A 736 -18.30 15.50 41.53
N ASN A 737 -18.05 14.23 41.17
CA ASN A 737 -19.04 13.16 41.06
C ASN A 737 -18.37 11.77 41.10
N ALA A 738 -19.15 10.69 41.27
CA ALA A 738 -18.62 9.34 41.38
C ALA A 738 -17.93 8.82 40.09
N ARG A 739 -18.24 9.38 38.92
CA ARG A 739 -17.70 8.93 37.61
C ARG A 739 -16.33 9.54 37.30
N ASP A 740 -16.09 10.81 37.61
CA ASP A 740 -14.74 11.39 37.61
C ASP A 740 -13.86 10.72 38.70
N ALA A 741 -14.42 10.37 39.86
CA ALA A 741 -13.71 9.59 40.89
C ALA A 741 -13.36 8.17 40.42
N LEU A 742 -14.29 7.49 39.74
CA LEU A 742 -14.07 6.19 39.10
C LEU A 742 -12.94 6.26 38.05
N ALA A 743 -12.95 7.28 37.18
CA ALA A 743 -11.89 7.50 36.20
C ALA A 743 -10.52 7.75 36.87
N ALA A 744 -10.49 8.52 37.97
CA ALA A 744 -9.29 8.73 38.78
C ALA A 744 -8.76 7.42 39.39
N SER A 745 -9.65 6.58 39.92
CA SER A 745 -9.31 5.27 40.47
C SER A 745 -8.72 4.33 39.43
N LEU A 746 -9.38 4.21 38.27
CA LEU A 746 -8.92 3.37 37.16
C LEU A 746 -7.54 3.79 36.65
N ASN A 747 -7.21 5.07 36.67
CA ASN A 747 -5.86 5.52 36.31
C ASN A 747 -4.79 5.08 37.32
N LYS A 748 -5.05 5.34 38.61
CA LYS A 748 -4.06 5.22 39.71
C LYS A 748 -3.90 3.79 40.22
N HIS A 749 -4.99 3.01 40.25
CA HIS A 749 -5.04 1.65 40.79
C HIS A 749 -5.34 0.58 39.74
N GLY A 750 -5.81 0.94 38.53
CA GLY A 750 -6.20 0.00 37.48
C GLY A 750 -7.54 -0.71 37.74
N THR A 751 -8.23 -0.35 38.83
CA THR A 751 -9.39 -1.02 39.40
C THR A 751 -10.37 0.00 40.01
N VAL A 752 -11.53 -0.48 40.46
CA VAL A 752 -12.51 0.33 41.22
C VAL A 752 -12.15 0.25 42.71
N ASP A 753 -11.45 1.27 43.21
CA ASP A 753 -11.03 1.41 44.60
C ASP A 753 -12.01 2.37 45.30
N LEU A 754 -12.98 1.80 46.02
CA LEU A 754 -14.04 2.57 46.68
C LEU A 754 -13.51 3.43 47.84
N GLU A 755 -12.38 3.07 48.48
CA GLU A 755 -11.77 3.86 49.55
C GLU A 755 -11.10 5.11 48.96
N TYR A 756 -10.34 4.95 47.88
CA TYR A 756 -9.79 6.08 47.15
C TYR A 756 -10.89 6.97 46.55
N MET A 757 -11.93 6.39 45.94
CA MET A 757 -13.05 7.16 45.37
C MET A 757 -13.81 7.96 46.45
N ALA A 758 -14.05 7.38 47.63
CA ALA A 758 -14.62 8.09 48.77
C ALA A 758 -13.72 9.25 49.24
N SER A 759 -12.39 9.08 49.22
CA SER A 759 -11.44 10.14 49.57
C SER A 759 -11.48 11.36 48.63
N LEU A 760 -11.90 11.17 47.37
CA LEU A 760 -12.00 12.25 46.37
C LEU A 760 -13.34 13.00 46.42
N THR A 761 -14.44 12.31 46.73
CA THR A 761 -15.80 12.88 46.72
C THR A 761 -16.30 13.31 48.09
N GLY A 762 -15.78 12.70 49.17
CA GLY A 762 -16.28 12.85 50.54
C GLY A 762 -17.56 12.05 50.85
N GLY A 763 -18.05 11.23 49.92
CA GLY A 763 -19.21 10.35 50.11
C GLY A 763 -18.86 8.98 50.72
N THR A 764 -19.87 8.14 50.99
CA THR A 764 -19.64 6.75 51.42
C THR A 764 -19.54 5.79 50.23
N ALA A 765 -19.02 4.58 50.47
CA ALA A 765 -18.98 3.53 49.45
C ALA A 765 -20.37 3.14 48.93
N ASP A 766 -21.39 3.13 49.80
CA ASP A 766 -22.77 2.81 49.41
C ASP A 766 -23.39 3.92 48.54
N ASP A 767 -23.13 5.19 48.87
CA ASP A 767 -23.56 6.33 48.03
C ASP A 767 -22.95 6.23 46.62
N LEU A 768 -21.64 5.99 46.54
CA LEU A 768 -20.89 5.83 45.28
C LEU A 768 -21.42 4.65 44.45
N LEU A 769 -21.69 3.51 45.08
CA LEU A 769 -22.27 2.34 44.40
C LEU A 769 -23.70 2.60 43.93
N SER A 770 -24.46 3.48 44.60
CA SER A 770 -25.80 3.90 44.17
C SER A 770 -25.76 4.82 42.93
N GLU A 771 -24.83 5.78 42.86
CA GLU A 771 -24.64 6.67 41.70
C GLU A 771 -24.07 5.93 40.47
N LEU A 772 -23.27 4.88 40.73
CA LEU A 772 -22.64 4.01 39.74
C LEU A 772 -23.42 2.73 39.46
N LYS A 773 -24.67 2.60 39.93
CA LYS A 773 -25.49 1.40 39.68
C LYS A 773 -25.68 1.17 38.17
N GLY A 774 -25.44 -0.06 37.74
CA GLY A 774 -25.41 -0.44 36.32
C GLY A 774 -24.15 0.00 35.53
N LYS A 775 -23.28 0.80 36.14
CA LYS A 775 -21.95 1.19 35.59
C LYS A 775 -20.79 0.46 36.26
N VAL A 776 -20.97 -0.08 37.46
CA VAL A 776 -20.05 -1.04 38.11
C VAL A 776 -20.80 -2.29 38.56
N TYR A 777 -20.10 -3.42 38.54
CA TYR A 777 -20.59 -4.75 38.92
C TYR A 777 -19.57 -5.46 39.80
N PHE A 778 -20.04 -6.28 40.75
CA PHE A 778 -19.16 -7.06 41.61
C PHE A 778 -18.62 -8.29 40.84
N ASN A 779 -17.30 -8.44 40.78
CA ASN A 779 -16.64 -9.60 40.21
C ASN A 779 -16.05 -10.50 41.32
N PRO A 780 -16.66 -11.66 41.61
CA PRO A 780 -16.19 -12.57 42.65
C PRO A 780 -14.79 -13.15 42.41
N LEU A 781 -14.29 -13.15 41.17
CA LEU A 781 -12.97 -13.68 40.83
C LEU A 781 -11.82 -12.84 41.40
N ILE A 782 -12.05 -11.54 41.57
CA ILE A 782 -11.08 -10.58 42.13
C ILE A 782 -11.50 -10.06 43.52
N GLY A 783 -12.69 -10.44 44.01
CA GLY A 783 -13.23 -9.98 45.29
C GLY A 783 -13.58 -8.50 45.36
N GLY A 784 -13.88 -7.86 44.22
CA GLY A 784 -14.08 -6.42 44.12
C GLY A 784 -14.90 -6.00 42.90
N TYR A 785 -15.08 -4.69 42.72
CA TYR A 785 -15.91 -4.14 41.64
C TYR A 785 -15.11 -3.92 40.34
N GLU A 786 -15.77 -4.12 39.21
CA GLU A 786 -15.28 -3.74 37.88
C GLU A 786 -16.33 -2.89 37.15
N ILE A 787 -15.88 -2.03 36.23
CA ILE A 787 -16.78 -1.27 35.35
C ILE A 787 -17.55 -2.18 34.39
N ALA A 788 -18.78 -1.80 34.05
CA ALA A 788 -19.63 -2.50 33.09
C ALA A 788 -18.90 -2.76 31.75
N ASP A 789 -18.21 -1.74 31.24
CA ASP A 789 -17.41 -1.72 30.01
C ASP A 789 -16.36 -2.85 29.96
N LYS A 790 -15.93 -3.37 31.12
CA LYS A 790 -14.94 -4.45 31.29
C LYS A 790 -15.56 -5.76 31.81
N PHE A 791 -16.57 -5.66 32.69
CA PHE A 791 -17.24 -6.80 33.30
C PHE A 791 -18.19 -7.51 32.32
N ILE A 792 -18.98 -6.74 31.57
CA ILE A 792 -19.94 -7.23 30.58
C ILE A 792 -19.26 -7.50 29.21
N ALA A 793 -18.05 -7.00 28.99
CA ALA A 793 -17.25 -7.32 27.81
C ALA A 793 -16.45 -8.63 27.94
N GLY A 794 -15.98 -9.17 26.81
CA GLY A 794 -15.21 -10.41 26.76
C GLY A 794 -16.10 -11.66 26.81
N ASN A 795 -15.55 -12.80 27.27
CA ASN A 795 -16.29 -14.07 27.33
C ASN A 795 -17.32 -14.06 28.48
N VAL A 796 -18.53 -13.57 28.19
CA VAL A 796 -19.61 -13.45 29.19
C VAL A 796 -20.14 -14.80 29.64
N ILE A 797 -20.10 -15.83 28.80
CA ILE A 797 -20.54 -17.18 29.16
C ILE A 797 -19.62 -17.79 30.22
N SER A 798 -18.29 -17.66 30.07
CA SER A 798 -17.32 -18.15 31.07
C SER A 798 -17.47 -17.40 32.40
N LYS A 799 -17.63 -16.06 32.34
CA LYS A 799 -17.88 -15.23 33.52
C LYS A 799 -19.19 -15.62 34.21
N ALA A 800 -20.28 -15.83 33.47
CA ALA A 800 -21.57 -16.24 34.01
C ALA A 800 -21.49 -17.63 34.69
N ASP A 801 -20.82 -18.60 34.07
CA ASP A 801 -20.55 -19.91 34.67
C ASP A 801 -19.71 -19.80 35.97
N GLU A 802 -18.84 -18.80 36.10
CA GLU A 802 -17.99 -18.57 37.28
C GLU A 802 -18.74 -17.83 38.40
N VAL A 803 -19.48 -16.76 38.09
CA VAL A 803 -20.35 -16.07 39.05
C VAL A 803 -21.46 -17.02 39.55
N GLN A 804 -22.01 -17.87 38.69
CA GLN A 804 -23.02 -18.87 39.08
C GLN A 804 -22.45 -19.91 40.05
N LYS A 805 -21.18 -20.33 39.91
CA LYS A 805 -20.49 -21.20 40.89
C LYS A 805 -20.28 -20.48 42.22
N PHE A 806 -19.95 -19.20 42.20
CA PHE A 806 -19.79 -18.40 43.43
C PHE A 806 -21.11 -18.22 44.19
N ILE A 807 -22.22 -17.91 43.51
CA ILE A 807 -23.55 -17.83 44.13
C ILE A 807 -23.96 -19.20 44.71
N GLY A 808 -23.55 -20.30 44.08
CA GLY A 808 -23.75 -21.66 44.60
C GLY A 808 -23.06 -21.94 45.94
N SER A 809 -22.05 -21.15 46.33
CA SER A 809 -21.42 -21.19 47.65
C SER A 809 -21.77 -20.01 48.56
N HIS A 810 -22.30 -18.91 48.01
CA HIS A 810 -22.69 -17.69 48.73
C HIS A 810 -24.10 -17.21 48.32
N PRO A 811 -25.18 -17.88 48.75
CA PRO A 811 -26.54 -17.63 48.25
C PRO A 811 -27.12 -16.26 48.59
N ASP A 812 -26.63 -15.59 49.64
CA ASP A 812 -27.16 -14.32 50.14
C ASP A 812 -26.44 -13.08 49.54
N HIS A 813 -25.49 -13.28 48.61
CA HIS A 813 -24.66 -12.21 48.06
C HIS A 813 -25.36 -11.46 46.91
N GLU A 814 -26.33 -10.59 47.23
CA GLU A 814 -27.17 -9.87 46.24
C GLU A 814 -26.39 -9.21 45.09
N ALA A 815 -25.29 -8.51 45.38
CA ALA A 815 -24.47 -7.87 44.33
C ALA A 815 -23.85 -8.85 43.32
N ALA A 816 -23.72 -10.13 43.67
CA ALA A 816 -23.28 -11.16 42.72
C ALA A 816 -24.43 -11.68 41.85
N LYS A 817 -25.67 -11.67 42.35
CA LYS A 817 -26.88 -12.00 41.57
C LYS A 817 -27.11 -10.94 40.49
N GLU A 818 -27.04 -9.67 40.86
CA GLU A 818 -27.12 -8.54 39.92
C GLU A 818 -26.03 -8.62 38.83
N SER A 819 -24.79 -8.97 39.19
CA SER A 819 -23.73 -9.27 38.23
C SER A 819 -24.03 -10.46 37.30
N LEU A 820 -24.65 -11.54 37.81
CA LEU A 820 -24.98 -12.71 36.99
C LEU A 820 -26.09 -12.41 35.98
N ASP A 821 -27.12 -11.69 36.39
CA ASP A 821 -28.25 -11.41 35.52
C ASP A 821 -27.88 -10.38 34.43
N ALA A 822 -26.99 -9.41 34.73
CA ALA A 822 -26.39 -8.54 33.70
C ALA A 822 -25.53 -9.32 32.67
N LEU A 823 -24.77 -10.33 33.10
CA LEU A 823 -24.02 -11.21 32.18
C LEU A 823 -24.95 -12.11 31.32
N ARG A 824 -26.11 -12.50 31.86
CA ARG A 824 -27.14 -13.26 31.13
C ARG A 824 -27.83 -12.41 30.09
N GLU A 825 -28.25 -11.19 30.44
CA GLU A 825 -28.88 -10.25 29.51
C GLU A 825 -27.93 -9.90 28.35
N ALA A 826 -26.63 -9.76 28.64
CA ALA A 826 -25.60 -9.54 27.63
C ALA A 826 -25.13 -10.81 26.88
N THR A 827 -25.64 -12.01 27.20
CA THR A 827 -25.20 -13.22 26.51
C THR A 827 -25.72 -13.24 25.06
N PRO A 828 -24.85 -13.35 24.04
CA PRO A 828 -25.28 -13.38 22.64
C PRO A 828 -26.30 -14.49 22.37
N LYS A 829 -27.30 -14.20 21.51
CA LYS A 829 -28.25 -15.21 21.06
C LYS A 829 -27.48 -16.38 20.42
N PRO A 830 -27.68 -17.64 20.87
CA PRO A 830 -27.01 -18.78 20.27
C PRO A 830 -27.32 -18.95 18.78
N ILE A 831 -26.29 -19.22 17.99
CA ILE A 831 -26.36 -19.55 16.56
C ILE A 831 -26.64 -21.06 16.44
N ALA A 832 -27.64 -21.45 15.66
CA ALA A 832 -28.00 -22.86 15.46
C ALA A 832 -26.99 -23.58 14.55
N PHE A 833 -26.94 -24.91 14.57
CA PHE A 833 -26.05 -25.68 13.69
C PHE A 833 -26.25 -25.36 12.21
N ASP A 834 -27.50 -25.22 11.77
CA ASP A 834 -27.83 -24.97 10.35
C ASP A 834 -27.55 -23.51 9.91
N ASP A 835 -27.26 -22.61 10.86
CA ASP A 835 -26.77 -21.24 10.61
C ASP A 835 -25.22 -21.16 10.59
N LEU A 836 -24.52 -22.26 10.87
CA LEU A 836 -23.05 -22.34 10.88
C LEU A 836 -22.51 -22.95 9.59
N ASP A 837 -21.47 -22.33 9.04
CA ASP A 837 -20.65 -22.92 7.98
C ASP A 837 -19.40 -23.60 8.57
N PHE A 838 -18.94 -24.69 7.95
CA PHE A 838 -17.93 -25.58 8.48
C PHE A 838 -16.86 -25.92 7.43
N ASN A 839 -15.73 -25.22 7.49
CA ASN A 839 -14.55 -25.57 6.71
C ASN A 839 -13.91 -26.88 7.21
N PHE A 840 -13.25 -27.60 6.31
CA PHE A 840 -12.46 -28.77 6.66
C PHE A 840 -11.08 -28.35 7.21
N GLY A 841 -10.73 -28.82 8.41
CA GLY A 841 -9.49 -28.40 9.11
C GLY A 841 -9.60 -27.16 10.00
N GLU A 842 -10.80 -26.76 10.39
CA GLU A 842 -11.04 -25.81 11.48
C GLU A 842 -10.38 -26.24 12.81
N ARG A 843 -9.61 -25.33 13.43
CA ARG A 843 -8.72 -25.65 14.56
C ARG A 843 -9.46 -25.93 15.88
N TRP A 844 -10.72 -25.51 15.97
CA TRP A 844 -11.57 -25.65 17.15
C TRP A 844 -12.38 -26.96 17.15
N ILE A 845 -12.50 -27.64 16.00
CA ILE A 845 -13.26 -28.89 15.86
C ILE A 845 -12.41 -30.05 16.42
N PRO A 846 -12.93 -30.87 17.36
CA PRO A 846 -12.20 -31.99 17.92
C PRO A 846 -11.67 -32.98 16.87
N THR A 847 -10.39 -33.34 16.94
CA THR A 847 -9.72 -34.21 15.94
C THR A 847 -10.36 -35.58 15.75
N GLY A 848 -11.10 -36.10 16.74
CA GLY A 848 -11.88 -37.34 16.61
C GLY A 848 -12.96 -37.27 15.52
N ILE A 849 -13.47 -36.07 15.21
CA ILE A 849 -14.42 -35.83 14.11
C ILE A 849 -13.71 -35.95 12.75
N TYR A 850 -12.48 -35.41 12.64
CA TYR A 850 -11.65 -35.58 11.46
C TYR A 850 -11.15 -37.02 11.25
N VAL A 851 -10.87 -37.76 12.34
CA VAL A 851 -10.59 -39.20 12.29
C VAL A 851 -11.79 -39.98 11.74
N ALA A 852 -13.01 -39.69 12.22
CA ALA A 852 -14.22 -40.34 11.74
C ALA A 852 -14.48 -40.06 10.25
N TYR A 853 -14.44 -38.78 9.84
CA TYR A 853 -14.64 -38.41 8.44
C TYR A 853 -13.56 -38.97 7.51
N ALA A 854 -12.27 -38.85 7.87
CA ALA A 854 -11.19 -39.36 7.02
C ALA A 854 -11.23 -40.89 6.88
N SER A 855 -11.62 -41.61 7.93
CA SER A 855 -11.78 -43.07 7.89
C SER A 855 -13.00 -43.50 7.07
N TYR A 856 -14.09 -42.72 7.11
CA TYR A 856 -15.26 -42.88 6.24
C TYR A 856 -14.91 -42.65 4.77
N LEU A 857 -14.27 -41.52 4.44
CA LEU A 857 -13.93 -41.16 3.06
C LEU A 857 -13.00 -42.21 2.42
N PHE A 858 -11.92 -42.58 3.11
CA PHE A 858 -10.89 -43.48 2.59
C PHE A 858 -11.15 -44.97 2.84
N GLU A 859 -12.22 -45.37 3.55
CA GLU A 859 -12.53 -46.78 3.87
C GLU A 859 -11.35 -47.55 4.51
N THR A 860 -10.68 -46.91 5.48
CA THR A 860 -9.54 -47.48 6.23
C THR A 860 -9.37 -46.73 7.56
N ASP A 861 -8.70 -47.29 8.57
CA ASP A 861 -8.42 -46.56 9.83
C ASP A 861 -7.40 -45.45 9.58
N VAL A 862 -7.85 -44.19 9.66
CA VAL A 862 -7.04 -42.98 9.43
C VAL A 862 -6.94 -42.15 10.71
N LYS A 863 -5.71 -41.98 11.19
CA LYS A 863 -5.38 -41.18 12.37
C LYS A 863 -5.02 -39.76 11.95
N VAL A 864 -5.70 -38.80 12.56
CA VAL A 864 -5.49 -37.36 12.36
C VAL A 864 -5.10 -36.76 13.72
N THR A 865 -3.92 -36.14 13.79
CA THR A 865 -3.42 -35.47 14.99
C THR A 865 -3.02 -34.05 14.67
N TYR A 866 -3.53 -33.09 15.45
CA TYR A 866 -3.24 -31.67 15.31
C TYR A 866 -2.18 -31.22 16.32
N ALA A 867 -1.14 -30.51 15.85
CA ALA A 867 -0.08 -29.95 16.68
C ALA A 867 -0.26 -28.43 16.79
N SER A 868 -0.88 -27.96 17.87
CA SER A 868 -1.24 -26.54 18.06
C SER A 868 -0.05 -25.57 18.05
N SER A 869 1.12 -25.97 18.55
CA SER A 869 2.36 -25.18 18.47
C SER A 869 2.91 -25.01 17.05
N ARG A 870 2.45 -25.83 16.10
CA ARG A 870 2.83 -25.79 14.68
C ARG A 870 1.67 -25.39 13.76
N ASP A 871 0.42 -25.30 14.23
CA ASP A 871 -0.78 -25.22 13.39
C ASP A 871 -0.75 -26.28 12.25
N GLU A 872 -0.48 -27.54 12.60
CA GLU A 872 -0.15 -28.58 11.62
C GLU A 872 -0.95 -29.87 11.85
N PHE A 873 -1.61 -30.37 10.80
CA PHE A 873 -2.33 -31.64 10.81
C PHE A 873 -1.44 -32.76 10.25
N SER A 874 -1.10 -33.72 11.11
CA SER A 874 -0.47 -34.98 10.70
C SER A 874 -1.56 -36.03 10.44
N ILE A 875 -1.49 -36.67 9.26
CA ILE A 875 -2.47 -37.66 8.79
C ILE A 875 -1.73 -38.95 8.43
N ALA A 876 -2.16 -40.08 8.99
CA ALA A 876 -1.58 -41.41 8.73
C ALA A 876 -2.67 -42.49 8.71
N ALA A 877 -2.70 -43.31 7.65
CA ALA A 877 -3.55 -44.49 7.56
C ALA A 877 -2.81 -45.75 8.06
N SER A 878 -3.54 -46.66 8.70
CA SER A 878 -3.03 -47.99 9.09
C SER A 878 -2.65 -48.86 7.88
N GLY A 879 -3.39 -48.73 6.78
CA GLY A 879 -3.10 -49.32 5.47
C GLY A 879 -3.64 -48.44 4.35
N LYS A 880 -2.90 -48.32 3.25
CA LYS A 880 -3.31 -47.57 2.05
C LYS A 880 -3.97 -48.50 1.03
N ASN A 881 -5.12 -48.08 0.50
CA ASN A 881 -5.92 -48.80 -0.49
C ASN A 881 -6.04 -47.98 -1.79
N ALA A 882 -6.82 -48.47 -2.76
CA ALA A 882 -7.05 -47.79 -4.04
C ALA A 882 -7.69 -46.39 -3.89
N LYS A 883 -8.46 -46.13 -2.82
CA LYS A 883 -8.97 -44.78 -2.56
C LYS A 883 -7.83 -43.79 -2.34
N ILE A 884 -6.84 -44.16 -1.53
CA ILE A 884 -5.67 -43.31 -1.22
C ILE A 884 -4.68 -43.25 -2.38
N TRP A 885 -4.45 -44.36 -3.09
CA TRP A 885 -3.42 -44.40 -4.15
C TRP A 885 -3.90 -43.93 -5.54
N ASP A 886 -5.20 -44.05 -5.83
CA ASP A 886 -5.74 -43.87 -7.18
C ASP A 886 -6.94 -42.90 -7.22
N GLN A 887 -8.02 -43.12 -6.44
CA GLN A 887 -9.24 -42.28 -6.52
C GLN A 887 -9.02 -40.83 -6.06
N TYR A 888 -8.22 -40.65 -5.01
CA TYR A 888 -7.89 -39.36 -4.40
C TYR A 888 -6.43 -38.98 -4.58
N ALA A 889 -5.81 -39.40 -5.69
CA ALA A 889 -4.41 -39.13 -5.97
C ALA A 889 -4.20 -38.36 -7.28
N VAL A 890 -3.12 -37.59 -7.35
CA VAL A 890 -2.70 -36.88 -8.56
C VAL A 890 -1.24 -37.21 -8.87
N ARG A 891 -0.99 -37.72 -10.07
CA ARG A 891 0.35 -38.06 -10.55
C ARG A 891 0.94 -36.93 -11.38
N SER A 892 2.03 -36.35 -10.89
CA SER A 892 2.92 -35.46 -11.65
C SER A 892 4.10 -36.27 -12.20
N GLU A 893 4.77 -35.75 -13.25
CA GLU A 893 6.00 -36.32 -13.84
C GLU A 893 7.01 -36.82 -12.80
N ASN A 894 7.18 -36.07 -11.71
CA ASN A 894 8.23 -36.27 -10.72
C ASN A 894 7.74 -36.86 -9.38
N ARG A 895 6.41 -36.95 -9.16
CA ARG A 895 5.84 -37.32 -7.85
C ARG A 895 4.36 -37.73 -7.95
N LEU A 896 3.98 -38.77 -7.20
CA LEU A 896 2.59 -39.03 -6.83
C LEU A 896 2.22 -38.26 -5.56
N PHE A 897 1.15 -37.47 -5.62
CA PHE A 897 0.48 -36.88 -4.47
C PHE A 897 -0.70 -37.80 -4.13
N ASP A 898 -0.58 -38.57 -3.05
CA ASP A 898 -1.63 -39.50 -2.62
C ASP A 898 -2.75 -38.81 -1.82
N GLY A 899 -3.83 -39.54 -1.56
CA GLY A 899 -4.99 -39.03 -0.83
C GLY A 899 -4.66 -38.47 0.56
N LEU A 900 -3.63 -38.97 1.25
CA LEU A 900 -3.25 -38.43 2.56
C LEU A 900 -2.45 -37.12 2.42
N ALA A 901 -1.70 -36.96 1.33
CA ALA A 901 -1.06 -35.69 0.99
C ALA A 901 -2.08 -34.63 0.54
N LEU A 902 -3.05 -34.99 -0.30
CA LEU A 902 -4.12 -34.06 -0.72
C LEU A 902 -5.07 -33.72 0.44
N MET A 903 -5.43 -34.67 1.31
CA MET A 903 -6.22 -34.40 2.53
C MET A 903 -5.51 -33.42 3.46
N ARG A 904 -4.17 -33.47 3.56
CA ARG A 904 -3.38 -32.52 4.33
C ARG A 904 -3.45 -31.10 3.74
N HIS A 905 -3.37 -30.99 2.41
CA HIS A 905 -3.58 -29.71 1.72
C HIS A 905 -5.03 -29.18 1.90
N ALA A 906 -6.02 -30.08 1.86
CA ALA A 906 -7.42 -29.75 2.11
C ALA A 906 -7.67 -29.18 3.52
N MET A 907 -7.10 -29.79 4.58
CA MET A 907 -7.21 -29.30 5.97
C MET A 907 -6.48 -27.99 6.25
N HIS A 908 -5.50 -27.60 5.42
CA HIS A 908 -4.72 -26.37 5.63
C HIS A 908 -5.19 -25.18 4.79
N ASP A 909 -6.29 -25.34 4.05
CA ASP A 909 -6.70 -24.45 2.95
C ASP A 909 -5.55 -24.09 1.99
N THR A 910 -4.86 -25.12 1.46
CA THR A 910 -3.76 -24.94 0.51
C THR A 910 -3.89 -25.88 -0.68
N THR A 911 -3.08 -25.62 -1.71
CA THR A 911 -2.92 -26.47 -2.89
C THR A 911 -1.44 -26.86 -3.04
N PRO A 912 -1.12 -28.04 -3.61
CA PRO A 912 0.27 -28.46 -3.83
C PRO A 912 0.93 -27.66 -4.97
N ASP A 913 2.19 -27.24 -4.80
CA ASP A 913 3.02 -26.73 -5.91
C ASP A 913 3.47 -27.91 -6.78
N ILE A 914 2.84 -28.06 -7.95
CA ILE A 914 3.12 -29.12 -8.91
C ILE A 914 3.78 -28.52 -10.15
N THR A 915 5.00 -28.97 -10.46
CA THR A 915 5.80 -28.49 -11.60
C THR A 915 6.16 -29.61 -12.56
N LYS A 916 6.07 -29.33 -13.87
CA LYS A 916 6.63 -30.13 -14.95
C LYS A 916 7.91 -29.54 -15.52
N THR A 917 8.69 -30.35 -16.24
CA THR A 917 9.98 -29.94 -16.82
C THR A 917 9.84 -29.75 -18.33
N VAL A 918 10.01 -28.51 -18.80
CA VAL A 918 9.94 -28.16 -20.22
C VAL A 918 11.31 -27.71 -20.71
N ARG A 919 11.72 -28.16 -21.90
CA ARG A 919 12.95 -27.69 -22.54
C ARG A 919 12.70 -26.40 -23.31
N VAL A 920 13.53 -25.40 -23.05
CA VAL A 920 13.56 -24.12 -23.77
C VAL A 920 14.98 -23.95 -24.33
N GLY A 921 15.15 -24.33 -25.60
CA GLY A 921 16.48 -24.58 -26.18
C GLY A 921 17.19 -25.72 -25.45
N GLU A 922 18.50 -25.56 -25.22
CA GLU A 922 19.34 -26.55 -24.51
C GLU A 922 19.09 -26.64 -22.98
N ARG A 923 18.13 -25.87 -22.42
CA ARG A 923 17.93 -25.79 -20.97
C ARG A 923 16.57 -26.33 -20.53
N GLU A 924 16.61 -27.16 -19.51
CA GLU A 924 15.43 -27.66 -18.81
C GLU A 924 14.98 -26.63 -17.75
N VAL A 925 13.72 -26.21 -17.86
CA VAL A 925 13.08 -25.22 -16.99
C VAL A 925 11.87 -25.86 -16.33
N LYS A 926 11.74 -25.71 -15.01
CA LYS A 926 10.54 -26.15 -14.29
C LYS A 926 9.46 -25.08 -14.39
N VAL A 927 8.29 -25.47 -14.86
CA VAL A 927 7.10 -24.62 -15.00
C VAL A 927 5.92 -25.25 -14.24
N PRO A 928 4.95 -24.46 -13.73
CA PRO A 928 3.76 -25.01 -13.09
C PRO A 928 2.97 -25.93 -14.04
N ASP A 929 2.48 -27.05 -13.53
CA ASP A 929 1.68 -28.00 -14.31
C ASP A 929 0.18 -27.76 -14.07
N GLY A 930 -0.39 -26.82 -14.82
CA GLY A 930 -1.77 -26.36 -14.63
C GLY A 930 -2.83 -27.48 -14.61
N GLN A 931 -2.66 -28.54 -15.40
CA GLN A 931 -3.57 -29.70 -15.41
C GLN A 931 -3.52 -30.49 -14.11
N ALA A 932 -2.31 -30.83 -13.62
CA ALA A 932 -2.16 -31.52 -12.35
C ALA A 932 -2.60 -30.66 -11.16
N ILE A 933 -2.36 -29.34 -11.20
CA ILE A 933 -2.85 -28.40 -10.18
C ILE A 933 -4.39 -28.37 -10.19
N GLN A 934 -5.04 -28.26 -11.36
CA GLN A 934 -6.51 -28.25 -11.46
C GLN A 934 -7.13 -29.55 -10.94
N LEU A 935 -6.53 -30.71 -11.25
CA LEU A 935 -6.95 -32.01 -10.71
C LEU A 935 -6.76 -32.09 -9.19
N ALA A 936 -5.64 -31.58 -8.66
CA ALA A 936 -5.39 -31.56 -7.22
C ALA A 936 -6.39 -30.67 -6.48
N ASN A 937 -6.71 -29.49 -7.03
CA ASN A 937 -7.72 -28.59 -6.49
C ASN A 937 -9.10 -29.27 -6.46
N SER A 938 -9.54 -29.85 -7.59
CA SER A 938 -10.82 -30.59 -7.67
C SER A 938 -10.93 -31.69 -6.63
N LYS A 939 -9.85 -32.45 -6.38
CA LYS A 939 -9.82 -33.49 -5.34
C LYS A 939 -9.76 -32.95 -3.91
N ILE A 940 -9.16 -31.79 -3.71
CA ILE A 940 -9.17 -31.07 -2.43
C ILE A 940 -10.57 -30.52 -2.13
N ASP A 941 -11.27 -29.98 -3.13
CA ASP A 941 -12.63 -29.46 -2.98
C ASP A 941 -13.65 -30.58 -2.77
N GLU A 942 -13.47 -31.75 -3.41
CA GLU A 942 -14.25 -32.97 -3.14
C GLU A 942 -14.15 -33.40 -1.66
N MET A 943 -12.93 -33.34 -1.08
CA MET A 943 -12.70 -33.62 0.35
C MET A 943 -13.32 -32.57 1.28
N ARG A 944 -13.33 -31.29 0.88
CA ARG A 944 -13.90 -30.19 1.67
C ARG A 944 -15.43 -30.26 1.71
N GLY A 945 -16.07 -30.28 0.54
CA GLY A 945 -17.54 -30.37 0.45
C GLY A 945 -18.07 -31.68 1.04
N GLY A 946 -17.33 -32.79 0.87
CA GLY A 946 -17.66 -34.06 1.50
C GLY A 946 -17.68 -34.01 3.04
N PHE A 947 -16.80 -33.22 3.67
CA PHE A 947 -16.79 -33.04 5.13
C PHE A 947 -18.04 -32.29 5.61
N SER A 948 -18.37 -31.15 5.00
CA SER A 948 -19.51 -30.32 5.39
C SER A 948 -20.84 -31.06 5.18
N ASN A 949 -20.95 -31.88 4.13
CA ASN A 949 -22.11 -32.74 3.90
C ASN A 949 -22.19 -33.89 4.92
N TRP A 950 -21.08 -34.57 5.20
CA TRP A 950 -21.04 -35.63 6.22
C TRP A 950 -21.40 -35.10 7.63
N LEU A 951 -21.05 -33.84 7.96
CA LEU A 951 -21.51 -33.16 9.18
C LEU A 951 -23.03 -32.94 9.20
N ARG A 952 -23.66 -32.61 8.06
CA ARG A 952 -25.12 -32.40 7.96
C ARG A 952 -25.90 -33.70 8.14
N GLU A 953 -25.31 -34.86 7.88
CA GLU A 953 -25.89 -36.20 8.07
C GLU A 953 -25.85 -36.71 9.52
N GLN A 954 -25.14 -36.03 10.44
CA GLN A 954 -25.02 -36.45 11.84
C GLN A 954 -26.30 -36.19 12.67
N SER A 955 -26.41 -36.86 13.83
CA SER A 955 -27.61 -36.78 14.69
C SER A 955 -27.81 -35.38 15.31
N PRO A 956 -29.05 -35.02 15.72
CA PRO A 956 -29.34 -33.74 16.34
C PRO A 956 -28.46 -33.45 17.57
N GLU A 957 -28.21 -34.44 18.41
CA GLU A 957 -27.40 -34.29 19.64
C GLU A 957 -25.92 -34.02 19.32
N PHE A 958 -25.42 -34.53 18.19
CA PHE A 958 -24.09 -34.18 17.69
C PHE A 958 -24.05 -32.74 17.17
N LYS A 959 -25.08 -32.33 16.40
CA LYS A 959 -25.23 -30.98 15.87
C LYS A 959 -25.32 -29.93 16.97
N ASP A 960 -26.20 -30.14 17.96
CA ASP A 960 -26.36 -29.29 19.14
C ASP A 960 -25.06 -29.20 19.96
N ARG A 961 -24.32 -30.32 20.09
CA ARG A 961 -23.03 -30.32 20.79
C ARG A 961 -21.95 -29.55 20.02
N LEU A 962 -21.91 -29.63 18.69
CA LEU A 962 -20.93 -28.89 17.88
C LEU A 962 -21.26 -27.40 17.81
N ALA A 963 -22.54 -27.05 17.65
CA ALA A 963 -23.01 -25.67 17.74
C ALA A 963 -22.80 -25.09 19.15
N GLY A 964 -23.07 -25.86 20.20
CA GLY A 964 -22.77 -25.48 21.58
C GLY A 964 -21.28 -25.22 21.82
N LEU A 965 -20.40 -26.02 21.22
CA LEU A 965 -18.94 -25.81 21.25
C LEU A 965 -18.56 -24.51 20.51
N TYR A 966 -19.11 -24.28 19.31
CA TYR A 966 -18.89 -23.03 18.56
C TYR A 966 -19.33 -21.80 19.38
N ASN A 967 -20.55 -21.83 19.92
CA ASN A 967 -21.11 -20.71 20.68
C ASN A 967 -20.28 -20.42 21.94
N ARG A 968 -19.81 -21.45 22.67
CA ARG A 968 -18.95 -21.27 23.85
C ARG A 968 -17.49 -20.87 23.52
N THR A 969 -17.09 -20.90 22.25
CA THR A 969 -15.73 -20.56 21.79
C THR A 969 -15.66 -19.20 21.07
N PHE A 970 -16.69 -18.84 20.29
CA PHE A 970 -16.71 -17.64 19.45
C PHE A 970 -17.90 -16.72 19.76
N ASN A 971 -19.14 -17.22 19.71
CA ASN A 971 -20.36 -16.46 20.03
C ASN A 971 -20.60 -16.31 21.55
N CYS A 972 -19.51 -16.13 22.29
CA CYS A 972 -19.47 -15.88 23.72
C CYS A 972 -18.88 -14.51 24.06
N PHE A 973 -18.35 -13.78 23.06
CA PHE A 973 -17.58 -12.56 23.26
C PHE A 973 -18.43 -11.30 23.02
N MET A 974 -18.70 -10.55 24.08
CA MET A 974 -19.30 -9.21 23.97
C MET A 974 -18.25 -8.12 23.81
N ARG A 975 -18.55 -7.12 22.97
CA ARG A 975 -17.71 -5.93 22.83
C ARG A 975 -18.02 -4.94 23.96
N PRO A 976 -17.04 -4.19 24.49
CA PRO A 976 -17.31 -3.04 25.34
C PRO A 976 -18.21 -2.03 24.61
N GLU A 977 -19.26 -1.55 25.29
CA GLU A 977 -19.98 -0.34 24.89
C GLU A 977 -19.54 0.81 25.80
N TYR A 978 -19.15 1.93 25.20
CA TYR A 978 -18.65 3.11 25.91
C TYR A 978 -19.72 4.22 25.85
N ASP A 979 -20.21 4.63 27.01
CA ASP A 979 -21.22 5.70 27.14
C ASP A 979 -20.59 6.94 27.79
N GLY A 980 -20.12 7.84 26.94
CA GLY A 980 -19.49 9.10 27.34
C GLY A 980 -20.47 10.25 27.53
N SER A 981 -21.78 10.03 27.39
CA SER A 981 -22.82 11.10 27.42
C SER A 981 -22.78 11.97 28.69
N HIS A 982 -22.36 11.38 29.80
CA HIS A 982 -22.27 11.99 31.12
C HIS A 982 -21.06 12.93 31.32
N GLN A 983 -20.11 12.99 30.38
CA GLN A 983 -18.88 13.74 30.56
C GLN A 983 -19.06 15.25 30.41
N THR A 984 -18.44 16.01 31.30
CA THR A 984 -18.16 17.44 31.11
C THR A 984 -16.79 17.63 30.44
N PHE A 985 -16.58 18.80 29.81
CA PHE A 985 -15.32 19.17 29.16
C PHE A 985 -14.88 20.55 29.65
N PRO A 986 -14.29 20.67 30.86
CA PRO A 986 -13.98 21.95 31.47
C PRO A 986 -13.01 22.79 30.62
N GLY A 987 -13.42 24.01 30.26
CA GLY A 987 -12.61 24.93 29.45
C GLY A 987 -12.73 24.75 27.94
N LEU A 988 -13.61 23.86 27.45
CA LEU A 988 -13.97 23.75 26.03
C LEU A 988 -14.86 24.93 25.61
N ASP A 989 -14.40 25.76 24.68
CA ASP A 989 -15.17 26.88 24.13
C ASP A 989 -16.03 26.43 22.93
N LEU A 990 -17.19 25.85 23.24
CA LEU A 990 -18.21 25.45 22.27
C LEU A 990 -18.66 26.62 21.38
N LYS A 991 -18.68 27.84 21.90
CA LYS A 991 -19.09 29.05 21.17
C LYS A 991 -18.04 29.49 20.16
N ALA A 992 -16.75 29.42 20.51
CA ALA A 992 -15.66 29.68 19.57
C ALA A 992 -15.57 28.61 18.47
N LEU A 993 -15.95 27.36 18.78
CA LEU A 993 -16.07 26.26 17.82
C LEU A 993 -17.33 26.32 16.94
N GLY A 994 -18.33 27.14 17.31
CA GLY A 994 -19.59 27.27 16.55
C GLY A 994 -20.52 26.05 16.65
N ILE A 995 -20.47 25.30 17.76
CA ILE A 995 -21.28 24.11 18.01
C ILE A 995 -22.04 24.22 19.33
N ASP A 996 -23.21 23.58 19.43
CA ASP A 996 -24.02 23.58 20.66
C ASP A 996 -23.45 22.61 21.73
N ASP A 997 -22.95 21.44 21.30
CA ASP A 997 -22.33 20.39 22.13
C ASP A 997 -21.50 19.44 21.24
N LEU A 998 -20.67 18.58 21.83
CA LEU A 998 -20.00 17.48 21.13
C LEU A 998 -20.98 16.34 20.84
N TYR A 999 -20.85 15.69 19.68
CA TYR A 999 -21.69 14.53 19.32
C TYR A 999 -21.47 13.36 20.30
N LYS A 1000 -22.52 12.55 20.54
CA LYS A 1000 -22.44 11.39 21.46
C LYS A 1000 -21.24 10.49 21.14
N SER A 1001 -21.04 10.13 19.86
CA SER A 1001 -19.90 9.32 19.40
C SER A 1001 -18.52 9.92 19.69
N GLN A 1002 -18.40 11.26 19.75
CA GLN A 1002 -17.15 11.94 20.14
C GLN A 1002 -16.92 11.83 21.64
N LYS A 1003 -17.98 11.98 22.45
CA LYS A 1003 -17.94 11.77 23.90
C LYS A 1003 -17.62 10.30 24.23
N ASP A 1004 -18.32 9.36 23.61
CA ASP A 1004 -18.13 7.92 23.74
C ASP A 1004 -16.68 7.51 23.40
N ALA A 1005 -16.12 8.04 22.30
CA ALA A 1005 -14.73 7.83 21.95
C ALA A 1005 -13.75 8.42 22.99
N VAL A 1006 -13.97 9.64 23.49
CA VAL A 1006 -13.09 10.22 24.53
C VAL A 1006 -13.21 9.47 25.86
N TRP A 1007 -14.37 8.90 26.21
CA TRP A 1007 -14.52 8.02 27.37
C TRP A 1007 -13.72 6.73 27.22
N MET A 1008 -13.78 6.10 26.05
CA MET A 1008 -12.97 4.91 25.70
C MET A 1008 -11.48 5.18 25.88
N LEU A 1009 -10.98 6.33 25.39
CA LEU A 1009 -9.57 6.70 25.51
C LEU A 1009 -9.13 6.96 26.95
N LYS A 1010 -9.97 7.61 27.77
CA LYS A 1010 -9.69 7.81 29.20
C LYS A 1010 -9.65 6.48 29.96
N THR A 1011 -10.61 5.60 29.71
CA THR A 1011 -10.76 4.31 30.41
C THR A 1011 -9.64 3.34 30.07
N ASN A 1012 -9.24 3.26 28.80
CA ASN A 1012 -8.24 2.31 28.32
C ASN A 1012 -6.79 2.85 28.33
N GLY A 1013 -6.58 4.17 28.41
CA GLY A 1013 -5.26 4.78 28.23
C GLY A 1013 -4.78 4.74 26.77
N GLY A 1014 -5.71 4.78 25.80
CA GLY A 1014 -5.42 4.66 24.37
C GLY A 1014 -6.44 3.79 23.63
N GLY A 1015 -6.15 3.45 22.37
CA GLY A 1015 -7.01 2.57 21.57
C GLY A 1015 -7.03 2.93 20.08
N ILE A 1016 -8.14 2.57 19.42
CA ILE A 1016 -8.40 2.81 18.00
C ILE A 1016 -9.70 3.60 17.87
N CYS A 1017 -9.69 4.68 17.09
CA CYS A 1017 -10.87 5.46 16.72
C CYS A 1017 -11.09 5.37 15.20
N ASP A 1018 -11.75 4.29 14.77
CA ASP A 1018 -12.11 4.03 13.36
C ASP A 1018 -13.41 4.79 13.01
N HIS A 1019 -13.29 6.11 12.94
CA HIS A 1019 -14.39 7.03 12.65
C HIS A 1019 -14.30 7.51 11.20
N GLU A 1020 -15.42 7.61 10.49
CA GLU A 1020 -15.47 8.10 9.11
C GLU A 1020 -14.92 9.54 8.93
N VAL A 1021 -14.72 9.94 7.68
CA VAL A 1021 -14.37 11.34 7.36
C VAL A 1021 -15.58 12.24 7.68
N GLY A 1022 -15.33 13.41 8.28
CA GLY A 1022 -16.40 14.30 8.75
C GLY A 1022 -16.89 14.06 10.19
N ALA A 1023 -16.69 12.87 10.77
CA ALA A 1023 -17.11 12.54 12.15
C ALA A 1023 -16.34 13.28 13.28
N GLY A 1024 -15.55 14.30 12.94
CA GLY A 1024 -14.85 15.17 13.91
C GLY A 1024 -13.69 14.52 14.67
N LYS A 1025 -12.92 13.64 14.02
CA LYS A 1025 -11.69 13.03 14.59
C LYS A 1025 -10.76 14.06 15.25
N THR A 1026 -10.63 15.26 14.67
CA THR A 1026 -9.86 16.37 15.24
C THR A 1026 -10.32 16.77 16.65
N LEU A 1027 -11.63 16.93 16.87
CA LEU A 1027 -12.16 17.27 18.20
C LEU A 1027 -11.96 16.13 19.21
N VAL A 1028 -12.02 14.87 18.77
CA VAL A 1028 -11.70 13.71 19.61
C VAL A 1028 -10.23 13.73 20.05
N MET A 1029 -9.29 14.11 19.16
CA MET A 1029 -7.88 14.30 19.54
C MET A 1029 -7.68 15.45 20.52
N CYS A 1030 -8.26 16.63 20.24
CA CYS A 1030 -8.07 17.81 21.10
C CYS A 1030 -8.69 17.61 22.49
N CYS A 1031 -9.94 17.13 22.56
CA CYS A 1031 -10.62 16.89 23.84
C CYS A 1031 -10.02 15.68 24.57
N GLY A 1032 -9.63 14.62 23.85
CA GLY A 1032 -8.94 13.47 24.42
C GLY A 1032 -7.61 13.88 25.07
N ALA A 1033 -6.76 14.62 24.37
CA ALA A 1033 -5.49 15.09 24.91
C ALA A 1033 -5.66 15.98 26.16
N MET A 1034 -6.59 16.93 26.12
CA MET A 1034 -6.86 17.82 27.25
C MET A 1034 -7.46 17.09 28.45
N GLU A 1035 -8.42 16.18 28.25
CA GLU A 1035 -9.04 15.41 29.34
C GLU A 1035 -8.08 14.39 29.95
N MET A 1036 -7.30 13.68 29.13
CA MET A 1036 -6.24 12.80 29.61
C MET A 1036 -5.22 13.57 30.44
N LYS A 1037 -4.91 14.82 30.09
CA LYS A 1037 -4.02 15.67 30.89
C LYS A 1037 -4.68 16.25 32.14
N ARG A 1038 -5.96 16.63 32.08
CA ARG A 1038 -6.75 17.13 33.23
C ARG A 1038 -6.78 16.09 34.35
N LEU A 1039 -7.07 14.83 34.00
CA LEU A 1039 -7.21 13.70 34.93
C LEU A 1039 -5.89 12.98 35.25
N GLY A 1040 -4.74 13.50 34.82
CA GLY A 1040 -3.43 12.89 35.10
C GLY A 1040 -3.19 11.52 34.43
N LEU A 1041 -3.97 11.18 33.40
CA LEU A 1041 -3.77 9.98 32.56
C LEU A 1041 -2.53 10.16 31.66
N ALA A 1042 -2.24 11.40 31.28
CA ALA A 1042 -1.05 11.84 30.57
C ALA A 1042 -0.48 13.14 31.18
N ASN A 1043 0.78 13.44 30.88
CA ASN A 1043 1.50 14.65 31.25
C ASN A 1043 1.73 15.56 30.03
N LYS A 1044 2.11 14.96 28.90
CA LYS A 1044 2.60 15.65 27.70
C LYS A 1044 2.19 14.85 26.45
N PRO A 1045 0.89 14.83 26.09
CA PRO A 1045 0.44 14.15 24.90
C PRO A 1045 0.99 14.81 23.63
N MET A 1046 1.32 13.98 22.64
CA MET A 1046 1.76 14.41 21.31
C MET A 1046 0.74 13.96 20.26
N ILE A 1047 0.29 14.90 19.43
CA ILE A 1047 -0.52 14.63 18.24
C ILE A 1047 0.42 14.65 17.03
N ILE A 1048 0.35 13.63 16.19
CA ILE A 1048 1.04 13.60 14.89
C ILE A 1048 0.03 13.43 13.75
N ALA A 1049 0.25 14.13 12.65
CA ALA A 1049 -0.67 14.14 11.52
C ALA A 1049 -0.01 14.37 10.16
N LEU A 1050 -0.82 14.34 9.10
CA LEU A 1050 -0.40 14.76 7.76
C LEU A 1050 -0.06 16.26 7.71
N LYS A 1051 0.91 16.61 6.88
CA LYS A 1051 1.51 17.95 6.75
C LYS A 1051 0.52 19.07 6.42
N ALA A 1052 -0.58 18.75 5.73
CA ALA A 1052 -1.68 19.69 5.50
C ALA A 1052 -2.52 19.91 6.77
N ASN A 1053 -2.90 18.81 7.44
CA ASN A 1053 -3.79 18.80 8.59
C ASN A 1053 -3.20 19.49 9.83
N VAL A 1054 -1.88 19.48 10.04
CA VAL A 1054 -1.28 19.92 11.34
C VAL A 1054 -1.62 21.37 11.69
N HIS A 1055 -1.72 22.27 10.71
CA HIS A 1055 -2.10 23.67 10.94
C HIS A 1055 -3.56 23.78 11.39
N GLU A 1056 -4.46 23.07 10.70
CA GLU A 1056 -5.89 23.01 11.02
C GLU A 1056 -6.11 22.40 12.42
N ILE A 1057 -5.45 21.27 12.72
CA ILE A 1057 -5.52 20.62 14.05
C ILE A 1057 -5.03 21.58 15.15
N ALA A 1058 -3.91 22.29 14.92
CA ALA A 1058 -3.41 23.26 15.89
C ALA A 1058 -4.35 24.45 16.07
N GLN A 1059 -4.95 24.96 14.99
CA GLN A 1059 -5.98 26.00 15.04
C GLN A 1059 -7.21 25.51 15.81
N THR A 1060 -7.77 24.34 15.48
CA THR A 1060 -8.90 23.74 16.19
C THR A 1060 -8.59 23.52 17.67
N PHE A 1061 -7.39 23.09 18.03
CA PHE A 1061 -6.99 22.92 19.43
C PHE A 1061 -7.01 24.26 20.18
N CYS A 1062 -6.40 25.30 19.61
CA CYS A 1062 -6.38 26.64 20.21
C CYS A 1062 -7.75 27.32 20.22
N THR A 1063 -8.65 27.02 19.26
CA THR A 1063 -10.05 27.48 19.29
C THR A 1063 -10.87 26.73 20.35
N ALA A 1064 -10.69 25.40 20.47
CA ALA A 1064 -11.37 24.58 21.45
C ALA A 1064 -10.96 24.90 22.89
N TYR A 1065 -9.66 25.14 23.13
CA TYR A 1065 -9.10 25.41 24.46
C TYR A 1065 -8.16 26.63 24.42
N PRO A 1066 -8.69 27.88 24.40
CA PRO A 1066 -7.89 29.10 24.22
C PRO A 1066 -6.79 29.35 25.25
N ASN A 1067 -6.85 28.68 26.41
CA ASN A 1067 -5.85 28.79 27.48
C ASN A 1067 -4.75 27.70 27.45
N ALA A 1068 -4.79 26.76 26.48
CA ALA A 1068 -3.86 25.64 26.43
C ALA A 1068 -2.46 26.02 25.92
N LYS A 1069 -1.41 25.53 26.58
CA LYS A 1069 -0.02 25.60 26.11
C LYS A 1069 0.20 24.58 24.98
N VAL A 1070 -0.17 24.91 23.75
CA VAL A 1070 0.12 24.09 22.57
C VAL A 1070 1.50 24.44 21.97
N LEU A 1071 2.30 23.44 21.60
CA LEU A 1071 3.50 23.61 20.78
C LEU A 1071 3.26 23.05 19.37
N TYR A 1072 3.41 23.89 18.36
CA TYR A 1072 3.33 23.52 16.94
C TYR A 1072 4.42 24.27 16.15
N PRO A 1073 5.53 23.61 15.76
CA PRO A 1073 6.63 24.24 15.04
C PRO A 1073 6.41 24.24 13.52
N GLY A 1074 6.66 25.38 12.88
CA GLY A 1074 6.55 25.56 11.43
C GLY A 1074 7.63 24.83 10.63
N LYS A 1075 7.51 24.92 9.29
CA LYS A 1075 8.49 24.35 8.35
C LYS A 1075 9.89 24.95 8.54
N GLU A 1076 9.97 26.24 8.84
CA GLU A 1076 11.21 27.01 8.98
C GLU A 1076 11.85 26.84 10.37
N ASP A 1077 11.02 26.64 11.39
CA ASP A 1077 11.47 26.28 12.74
C ASP A 1077 12.17 24.92 12.76
N PHE A 1078 11.74 23.96 11.94
CA PHE A 1078 12.24 22.58 12.00
C PHE A 1078 13.52 22.31 11.17
N THR A 1079 14.32 23.35 10.89
CA THR A 1079 15.62 23.23 10.21
C THR A 1079 16.67 22.53 11.08
N PRO A 1080 17.73 21.89 10.50
CA PRO A 1080 18.71 21.12 11.27
C PRO A 1080 19.40 21.88 12.42
N ALA A 1081 19.59 23.20 12.29
CA ALA A 1081 20.14 24.04 13.35
C ALA A 1081 19.15 24.26 14.50
N ASN A 1082 17.87 24.42 14.19
CA ASN A 1082 16.81 24.79 15.12
C ASN A 1082 16.12 23.58 15.79
N ARG A 1083 16.11 22.38 15.17
CA ARG A 1083 15.52 21.16 15.76
C ARG A 1083 16.03 20.88 17.17
N ALA A 1084 17.33 21.06 17.40
CA ALA A 1084 17.94 20.87 18.73
C ALA A 1084 17.37 21.85 19.78
N ARG A 1085 16.98 23.07 19.39
CA ARG A 1085 16.29 24.02 20.28
C ARG A 1085 14.90 23.50 20.63
N ILE A 1086 14.11 23.14 19.62
CA ILE A 1086 12.73 22.63 19.78
C ILE A 1086 12.70 21.34 20.62
N PHE A 1087 13.66 20.43 20.44
CA PHE A 1087 13.75 19.19 21.21
C PHE A 1087 13.98 19.46 22.71
N ASN A 1088 14.81 20.45 23.03
CA ASN A 1088 15.02 20.89 24.41
C ASN A 1088 13.83 21.73 24.94
N GLU A 1089 13.17 22.54 24.10
CA GLU A 1089 11.92 23.24 24.45
C GLU A 1089 10.78 22.26 24.79
N MET A 1090 10.68 21.12 24.10
CA MET A 1090 9.74 20.03 24.45
C MET A 1090 10.09 19.38 25.79
N LYS A 1091 11.38 19.07 26.01
CA LYS A 1091 11.89 18.46 27.25
C LYS A 1091 11.63 19.33 28.48
N ASN A 1092 12.02 20.60 28.43
CA ASN A 1092 12.12 21.49 29.60
C ASN A 1092 10.82 22.23 29.99
N ASN A 1093 9.71 21.94 29.30
CA ASN A 1093 8.45 22.65 29.49
C ASN A 1093 7.26 21.69 29.55
N ASN A 1094 6.19 22.14 30.23
CA ASN A 1094 4.99 21.37 30.48
C ASN A 1094 3.91 21.81 29.46
N TRP A 1095 4.00 21.27 28.24
CA TRP A 1095 3.08 21.53 27.14
C TRP A 1095 1.79 20.72 27.29
N ASP A 1096 0.65 21.33 27.00
CA ASP A 1096 -0.68 20.71 27.06
C ASP A 1096 -0.96 19.82 25.84
N ALA A 1097 -0.43 20.19 24.68
CA ALA A 1097 -0.21 19.29 23.56
C ALA A 1097 1.03 19.69 22.75
N VAL A 1098 1.69 18.70 22.17
CA VAL A 1098 2.74 18.90 21.15
C VAL A 1098 2.21 18.38 19.82
N ILE A 1099 2.20 19.19 18.77
CA ILE A 1099 1.60 18.83 17.48
C ILE A 1099 2.67 18.87 16.38
N LEU A 1100 2.87 17.75 15.67
CA LEU A 1100 3.93 17.58 14.66
C LEU A 1100 3.42 16.91 13.36
N THR A 1101 4.15 17.09 12.26
CA THR A 1101 3.94 16.26 11.06
C THR A 1101 4.54 14.87 11.23
N HIS A 1102 4.04 13.88 10.48
CA HIS A 1102 4.68 12.55 10.37
C HIS A 1102 6.16 12.61 9.91
N GLU A 1103 6.56 13.64 9.16
CA GLU A 1103 7.94 13.87 8.75
C GLU A 1103 8.79 14.37 9.93
N GLN A 1104 8.27 15.35 10.69
CA GLN A 1104 8.93 15.92 11.87
C GLN A 1104 9.14 14.88 12.97
N PHE A 1105 8.09 14.08 13.27
CA PHE A 1105 8.18 12.94 14.19
C PHE A 1105 9.24 11.92 13.74
N GLY A 1106 9.31 11.63 12.44
CA GLY A 1106 10.32 10.73 11.87
C GLY A 1106 11.78 11.19 12.03
N MET A 1107 12.01 12.46 12.39
CA MET A 1107 13.33 13.02 12.68
C MET A 1107 13.68 13.04 14.18
N ILE A 1108 12.79 12.59 15.07
CA ILE A 1108 13.07 12.52 16.51
C ILE A 1108 13.97 11.29 16.80
N PRO A 1109 15.15 11.46 17.41
CA PRO A 1109 16.00 10.36 17.81
C PRO A 1109 15.27 9.40 18.76
N GLN A 1110 15.48 8.10 18.57
CA GLN A 1110 14.94 7.05 19.43
C GLN A 1110 16.09 6.51 20.30
N SER A 1111 15.81 6.13 21.55
CA SER A 1111 16.81 5.55 22.44
C SER A 1111 17.42 4.27 21.83
N PRO A 1112 18.74 4.23 21.54
CA PRO A 1112 19.42 3.04 21.04
C PRO A 1112 19.27 1.82 21.95
N GLU A 1113 19.08 2.04 23.25
CA GLU A 1113 18.85 1.01 24.26
C GLU A 1113 17.50 0.31 24.02
N ILE A 1114 16.43 1.10 23.82
CA ILE A 1114 15.10 0.59 23.42
C ILE A 1114 15.16 -0.12 22.06
N GLN A 1115 15.90 0.43 21.09
CA GLN A 1115 16.07 -0.22 19.78
C GLN A 1115 16.74 -1.59 19.92
N ARG A 1116 17.81 -1.69 20.72
CA ARG A 1116 18.50 -2.94 21.02
C ARG A 1116 17.54 -3.94 21.65
N ASP A 1117 16.79 -3.55 22.67
CA ASP A 1117 15.98 -4.49 23.44
C ASP A 1117 14.75 -5.00 22.68
N ILE A 1118 14.20 -4.19 21.77
CA ILE A 1118 13.14 -4.63 20.84
C ILE A 1118 13.70 -5.57 19.77
N LEU A 1119 14.84 -5.23 19.15
CA LEU A 1119 15.45 -6.09 18.13
C LEU A 1119 16.04 -7.38 18.71
N GLN A 1120 16.46 -7.38 19.98
CA GLN A 1120 16.88 -8.59 20.70
C GLN A 1120 15.68 -9.49 21.01
N LYS A 1121 14.52 -8.93 21.41
CA LYS A 1121 13.28 -9.71 21.54
C LYS A 1121 12.85 -10.33 20.21
N GLU A 1122 12.97 -9.62 19.09
CA GLU A 1122 12.74 -10.21 17.76
C GLU A 1122 13.78 -11.29 17.40
N LEU A 1123 15.05 -11.10 17.75
CA LEU A 1123 16.10 -12.10 17.50
C LEU A 1123 15.85 -13.38 18.30
N ASN A 1124 15.59 -13.28 19.61
CA ASN A 1124 15.28 -14.43 20.46
C ASN A 1124 14.12 -15.26 19.88
N SER A 1125 13.04 -14.61 19.44
CA SER A 1125 11.90 -15.30 18.82
C SER A 1125 12.27 -15.99 17.49
N VAL A 1126 13.15 -15.40 16.68
CA VAL A 1126 13.68 -16.06 15.47
C VAL A 1126 14.59 -17.25 15.81
N GLU A 1127 15.32 -17.19 16.92
CA GLU A 1127 16.19 -18.27 17.40
C GLU A 1127 15.39 -19.45 17.98
N GLU A 1128 14.35 -19.18 18.78
CA GLU A 1128 13.37 -20.19 19.23
C GLU A 1128 12.72 -20.91 18.04
N ASN A 1129 12.28 -20.15 17.02
CA ASN A 1129 11.74 -20.72 15.79
C ASN A 1129 12.79 -21.58 15.04
N LEU A 1130 14.06 -21.15 15.00
CA LEU A 1130 15.15 -21.92 14.38
C LEU A 1130 15.50 -23.20 15.14
N GLU A 1131 15.46 -23.19 16.47
CA GLU A 1131 15.66 -24.40 17.29
C GLU A 1131 14.51 -25.39 17.11
N VAL A 1132 13.27 -24.90 17.16
CA VAL A 1132 12.06 -25.70 16.85
C VAL A 1132 12.15 -26.33 15.46
N LEU A 1133 12.62 -25.62 14.43
CA LEU A 1133 12.83 -26.17 13.09
C LEU A 1133 13.99 -27.18 13.01
N ARG A 1134 15.10 -26.97 13.76
CA ARG A 1134 16.23 -27.92 13.78
C ARG A 1134 15.83 -29.26 14.41
N ASN A 1135 15.00 -29.23 15.46
CA ASN A 1135 14.56 -30.40 16.20
C ASN A 1135 13.54 -31.29 15.43
N GLN A 1136 13.10 -30.88 14.24
CA GLN A 1136 12.08 -31.59 13.43
C GLN A 1136 12.67 -32.52 12.35
N GLY A 1137 13.98 -32.45 12.07
CA GLY A 1137 14.63 -33.38 11.14
C GLY A 1137 14.19 -33.24 9.67
N ARG A 1138 13.98 -34.38 8.99
CA ARG A 1138 13.95 -34.47 7.52
C ARG A 1138 12.69 -33.89 6.83
N GLU A 1139 11.65 -33.52 7.57
CA GLU A 1139 10.41 -32.99 6.97
C GLU A 1139 10.41 -31.47 6.79
N VAL A 1140 11.41 -30.76 7.33
CA VAL A 1140 11.48 -29.29 7.22
C VAL A 1140 11.98 -28.84 5.84
N SER A 1141 11.25 -27.92 5.22
CA SER A 1141 11.69 -27.29 3.98
C SER A 1141 12.99 -26.51 4.17
N ASN A 1142 14.02 -26.89 3.39
CA ASN A 1142 15.31 -26.18 3.30
C ASN A 1142 15.15 -24.68 2.97
N TYR A 1143 14.02 -24.28 2.37
CA TYR A 1143 13.71 -22.88 2.09
C TYR A 1143 13.38 -22.09 3.37
N MET A 1144 12.51 -22.63 4.24
CA MET A 1144 12.12 -21.99 5.50
C MET A 1144 13.31 -21.81 6.45
N LEU A 1145 14.16 -22.83 6.55
CA LEU A 1145 15.41 -22.77 7.32
C LEU A 1145 16.33 -21.64 6.83
N LYS A 1146 16.54 -21.52 5.51
CA LYS A 1146 17.33 -20.44 4.91
C LYS A 1146 16.71 -19.06 5.11
N GLY A 1147 15.38 -18.94 5.04
CA GLY A 1147 14.66 -17.70 5.31
C GLY A 1147 14.88 -17.22 6.76
N CYS A 1148 14.70 -18.12 7.73
CA CYS A 1148 14.91 -17.81 9.15
C CYS A 1148 16.38 -17.50 9.46
N GLN A 1149 17.34 -18.24 8.89
CA GLN A 1149 18.77 -17.96 9.00
C GLN A 1149 19.15 -16.57 8.45
N LYS A 1150 18.63 -16.21 7.26
CA LYS A 1150 18.85 -14.87 6.68
C LYS A 1150 18.29 -13.77 7.59
N ARG A 1151 17.14 -13.99 8.26
CA ARG A 1151 16.59 -13.05 9.24
C ARG A 1151 17.46 -12.94 10.49
N GLN A 1152 17.99 -14.05 11.01
CA GLN A 1152 18.94 -14.06 12.12
C GLN A 1152 20.18 -13.20 11.80
N THR A 1153 20.86 -13.44 10.66
CA THR A 1153 22.02 -12.65 10.24
C THR A 1153 21.70 -11.16 10.08
N ASN A 1154 20.53 -10.82 9.53
CA ASN A 1154 20.10 -9.42 9.39
C ASN A 1154 19.85 -8.72 10.73
N LEU A 1155 19.22 -9.41 11.70
CA LEU A 1155 18.97 -8.87 13.04
C LEU A 1155 20.28 -8.73 13.83
N GLU A 1156 21.15 -9.76 13.80
CA GLU A 1156 22.50 -9.69 14.37
C GLU A 1156 23.30 -8.49 13.82
N ALA A 1157 23.28 -8.26 12.51
CA ALA A 1157 24.01 -7.16 11.88
C ALA A 1157 23.49 -5.79 12.37
N ARG A 1158 22.17 -5.62 12.50
CA ARG A 1158 21.55 -4.41 13.08
C ARG A 1158 21.91 -4.24 14.55
N LEU A 1159 21.83 -5.31 15.35
CA LEU A 1159 22.19 -5.28 16.77
C LEU A 1159 23.68 -4.98 17.00
N LYS A 1160 24.58 -5.52 16.17
CA LYS A 1160 26.01 -5.18 16.17
C LYS A 1160 26.24 -3.71 15.83
N GLY A 1161 25.51 -3.17 14.85
CA GLY A 1161 25.51 -1.73 14.52
C GLY A 1161 25.05 -0.84 15.67
N ILE A 1162 23.91 -1.15 16.29
CA ILE A 1162 23.36 -0.40 17.44
C ILE A 1162 24.26 -0.52 18.68
N THR A 1163 24.82 -1.71 18.94
CA THR A 1163 25.78 -1.91 20.05
C THR A 1163 27.06 -1.11 19.83
N HIS A 1164 27.54 -1.03 18.59
CA HIS A 1164 28.66 -0.16 18.24
C HIS A 1164 28.29 1.33 18.40
N GLN A 1165 27.09 1.74 17.99
CA GLN A 1165 26.59 3.10 18.17
C GLN A 1165 26.50 3.48 19.66
N ILE A 1166 26.03 2.57 20.52
CA ILE A 1166 26.02 2.76 21.98
C ILE A 1166 27.46 2.91 22.52
N ALA A 1167 28.36 2.00 22.12
CA ALA A 1167 29.77 2.01 22.56
C ALA A 1167 30.61 3.18 22.00
N THR A 1168 30.14 3.88 20.98
CA THR A 1168 30.83 5.02 20.33
C THR A 1168 30.05 6.34 20.41
N ARG A 1169 28.99 6.40 21.22
CA ARG A 1169 28.09 7.56 21.39
C ARG A 1169 28.83 8.78 21.94
N LYS A 1170 29.37 9.63 21.06
CA LYS A 1170 29.96 10.93 21.43
C LYS A 1170 28.91 12.02 21.64
N ASP A 1171 27.85 12.00 20.83
CA ASP A 1171 26.71 12.91 20.96
C ASP A 1171 25.53 12.20 21.63
N ASP A 1172 25.18 12.67 22.82
CA ASP A 1172 23.91 12.37 23.46
C ASP A 1172 22.91 13.50 23.16
N ALA A 1173 22.21 13.37 22.04
CA ALA A 1173 21.13 14.27 21.65
C ALA A 1173 19.80 13.83 22.32
N VAL A 1174 18.93 14.80 22.64
CA VAL A 1174 17.62 14.50 23.25
C VAL A 1174 16.81 13.54 22.37
N ASP A 1175 16.61 12.34 22.89
CA ASP A 1175 15.77 11.30 22.29
C ASP A 1175 14.33 11.36 22.81
N PHE A 1176 13.46 10.54 22.21
CA PHE A 1176 12.05 10.45 22.55
C PHE A 1176 11.79 10.13 24.04
N ARG A 1177 12.64 9.32 24.69
CA ARG A 1177 12.53 8.98 26.13
C ARG A 1177 12.78 10.21 26.99
N LEU A 1178 13.76 11.03 26.62
CA LEU A 1178 14.14 12.28 27.29
C LEU A 1178 13.23 13.49 26.98
N MET A 1179 12.23 13.38 26.09
CA MET A 1179 11.25 14.47 25.87
C MET A 1179 10.11 14.47 26.90
N GLY A 1180 9.90 13.35 27.61
CA GLY A 1180 8.79 13.19 28.56
C GLY A 1180 7.40 13.08 27.90
N ILE A 1181 7.34 12.68 26.62
CA ILE A 1181 6.08 12.37 25.93
C ILE A 1181 5.52 11.06 26.47
N ASP A 1182 4.22 11.02 26.78
CA ASP A 1182 3.58 9.88 27.42
C ASP A 1182 2.23 9.45 26.85
N HIS A 1183 1.72 10.13 25.82
CA HIS A 1183 0.68 9.58 24.95
C HIS A 1183 0.86 10.03 23.50
N LEU A 1184 0.58 9.16 22.53
CA LEU A 1184 0.64 9.47 21.10
C LEU A 1184 -0.75 9.40 20.46
N PHE A 1185 -1.26 10.52 19.97
CA PHE A 1185 -2.40 10.55 19.04
C PHE A 1185 -1.88 10.53 17.60
N VAL A 1186 -2.28 9.55 16.81
CA VAL A 1186 -1.82 9.34 15.44
C VAL A 1186 -3.00 9.53 14.48
N ASP A 1187 -3.08 10.70 13.85
CA ASP A 1187 -4.00 10.95 12.73
C ASP A 1187 -3.52 10.20 11.47
N GLU A 1188 -4.46 9.77 10.63
CA GLU A 1188 -4.22 8.90 9.48
C GLU A 1188 -3.24 7.73 9.79
N SER A 1189 -3.49 7.04 10.90
CA SER A 1189 -2.67 5.96 11.44
C SER A 1189 -2.42 4.80 10.46
N HIS A 1190 -3.29 4.65 9.46
CA HIS A 1190 -3.11 3.74 8.32
C HIS A 1190 -1.77 3.95 7.58
N LYS A 1191 -1.14 5.14 7.66
CA LYS A 1191 0.22 5.37 7.12
C LYS A 1191 1.31 4.55 7.82
N PHE A 1192 1.06 4.01 9.02
CA PHE A 1192 2.03 3.26 9.82
C PHE A 1192 1.84 1.73 9.75
N LYS A 1193 0.88 1.23 8.96
CA LYS A 1193 0.56 -0.21 8.88
C LYS A 1193 1.64 -1.11 8.25
N ASN A 1194 2.65 -0.54 7.58
CA ASN A 1194 3.74 -1.30 6.94
C ASN A 1194 4.90 -1.59 7.93
N LEU A 1195 4.63 -2.36 8.99
CA LEU A 1195 5.61 -2.83 9.98
C LEU A 1195 6.11 -4.25 9.64
N THR A 1196 7.34 -4.59 10.04
CA THR A 1196 7.96 -5.90 9.79
C THR A 1196 7.20 -7.03 10.50
N PHE A 1197 6.84 -8.08 9.75
CA PHE A 1197 6.09 -9.25 10.24
C PHE A 1197 6.77 -10.59 9.88
N THR A 1198 6.13 -11.71 10.22
CA THR A 1198 6.55 -13.07 9.87
C THR A 1198 5.34 -13.83 9.30
N THR A 1199 5.55 -14.56 8.21
CA THR A 1199 4.58 -15.49 7.62
C THR A 1199 5.31 -16.78 7.25
N ARG A 1200 4.57 -17.89 7.17
CA ARG A 1200 5.04 -19.15 6.58
C ARG A 1200 4.59 -19.34 5.12
N HIS A 1201 3.62 -18.54 4.68
CA HIS A 1201 3.08 -18.58 3.33
C HIS A 1201 3.73 -17.47 2.50
N ASP A 1202 4.55 -17.87 1.53
CA ASP A 1202 5.00 -16.98 0.46
C ASP A 1202 3.92 -16.90 -0.65
N ARG A 1203 3.93 -15.80 -1.41
CA ARG A 1203 3.05 -15.55 -2.58
C ARG A 1203 1.54 -15.38 -2.30
N VAL A 1204 1.10 -15.32 -1.04
CA VAL A 1204 -0.30 -14.94 -0.73
C VAL A 1204 -0.51 -13.46 -1.07
N ALA A 1205 -1.43 -13.18 -2.00
CA ALA A 1205 -1.78 -11.82 -2.38
C ALA A 1205 -2.35 -11.05 -1.18
N GLY A 1206 -1.99 -9.77 -1.05
CA GLY A 1206 -2.38 -8.95 0.10
C GLY A 1206 -1.50 -9.11 1.35
N LEU A 1207 -0.55 -10.06 1.40
CA LEU A 1207 0.56 -9.95 2.35
C LEU A 1207 1.52 -8.87 1.84
N GLY A 1208 1.69 -7.80 2.64
CA GLY A 1208 2.54 -6.65 2.30
C GLY A 1208 4.04 -6.98 2.34
N ASN A 1209 4.89 -5.96 2.14
CA ASN A 1209 6.35 -6.15 2.26
C ASN A 1209 6.73 -6.61 3.67
N SER A 1210 7.21 -7.85 3.79
CA SER A 1210 7.57 -8.49 5.06
C SER A 1210 8.75 -7.84 5.78
N ASP A 1211 9.66 -7.19 5.05
CA ASP A 1211 10.74 -6.38 5.63
C ASP A 1211 10.22 -5.11 6.35
N GLY A 1212 9.00 -4.66 6.04
CA GLY A 1212 8.36 -3.47 6.64
C GLY A 1212 8.92 -2.13 6.15
N SER A 1213 8.77 -1.09 6.97
CA SER A 1213 9.21 0.29 6.66
C SER A 1213 9.79 0.99 7.89
N GLN A 1214 10.80 1.85 7.69
CA GLN A 1214 11.47 2.54 8.80
C GLN A 1214 10.51 3.49 9.56
N ARG A 1215 9.51 4.09 8.89
CA ARG A 1215 8.48 4.92 9.52
C ARG A 1215 7.66 4.12 10.54
N ALA A 1216 7.27 2.90 10.19
CA ALA A 1216 6.54 2.00 11.07
C ALA A 1216 7.42 1.51 12.23
N LEU A 1217 8.69 1.18 11.95
CA LEU A 1217 9.64 0.77 12.99
C LEU A 1217 9.93 1.89 14.01
N ASN A 1218 10.05 3.15 13.55
CA ASN A 1218 10.17 4.32 14.44
C ASN A 1218 8.93 4.50 15.33
N MET A 1219 7.72 4.24 14.79
CA MET A 1219 6.48 4.26 15.58
C MET A 1219 6.49 3.19 16.67
N LEU A 1220 6.94 1.97 16.34
CA LEU A 1220 7.04 0.88 17.31
C LEU A 1220 8.00 1.23 18.46
N PHE A 1221 9.16 1.81 18.15
CA PHE A 1221 10.12 2.26 19.17
C PHE A 1221 9.51 3.32 20.11
N ALA A 1222 8.77 4.30 19.59
CA ALA A 1222 8.15 5.34 20.38
C ALA A 1222 7.02 4.79 21.29
N VAL A 1223 6.10 3.99 20.74
CA VAL A 1223 4.99 3.39 21.49
C VAL A 1223 5.52 2.45 22.59
N ARG A 1224 6.53 1.62 22.30
CA ARG A 1224 7.17 0.74 23.28
C ARG A 1224 7.92 1.52 24.38
N THR A 1225 8.51 2.67 24.06
CA THR A 1225 9.12 3.57 25.06
C THR A 1225 8.08 4.11 26.05
N ILE A 1226 6.83 4.35 25.60
CA ILE A 1226 5.73 4.76 26.48
C ILE A 1226 5.29 3.58 27.35
N GLN A 1227 4.97 2.43 26.74
CA GLN A 1227 4.51 1.21 27.43
C GLN A 1227 5.49 0.75 28.52
N GLU A 1228 6.81 0.75 28.25
CA GLU A 1228 7.84 0.40 29.24
C GLU A 1228 7.84 1.34 30.46
N ARG A 1229 7.60 2.64 30.25
CA ARG A 1229 7.60 3.64 31.32
C ARG A 1229 6.28 3.68 32.10
N THR A 1230 5.14 3.43 31.44
CA THR A 1230 3.81 3.42 32.10
C THR A 1230 3.50 2.09 32.78
N GLY A 1231 4.11 0.99 32.33
CA GLY A 1231 3.74 -0.36 32.76
C GLY A 1231 2.35 -0.81 32.28
N LYS A 1232 1.79 -0.13 31.26
CA LYS A 1232 0.46 -0.40 30.69
C LYS A 1232 0.60 -0.83 29.23
N ASP A 1233 -0.25 -1.76 28.77
CA ASP A 1233 -0.28 -2.26 27.38
C ASP A 1233 -0.56 -1.13 26.37
N LEU A 1234 -1.29 -0.09 26.77
CA LEU A 1234 -1.66 1.05 25.93
C LEU A 1234 -0.87 2.31 26.31
N GLY A 1235 -0.60 3.12 25.28
CA GLY A 1235 0.07 4.42 25.36
C GLY A 1235 -0.04 5.24 24.06
N ALA A 1236 -1.01 4.89 23.21
CA ALA A 1236 -1.27 5.54 21.94
C ALA A 1236 -2.75 5.42 21.54
N THR A 1237 -3.22 6.40 20.79
CA THR A 1237 -4.52 6.45 20.12
C THR A 1237 -4.29 6.48 18.62
N PHE A 1238 -4.76 5.47 17.90
CA PHE A 1238 -4.68 5.42 16.43
C PHE A 1238 -6.03 5.86 15.85
N LEU A 1239 -6.02 6.90 15.01
CA LEU A 1239 -7.21 7.39 14.32
C LEU A 1239 -7.06 7.17 12.82
N SER A 1240 -8.14 6.77 12.14
CA SER A 1240 -8.20 6.64 10.69
C SER A 1240 -9.65 6.74 10.22
N GLY A 1241 -9.87 7.06 8.94
CA GLY A 1241 -11.15 6.75 8.27
C GLY A 1241 -11.20 5.34 7.67
N THR A 1242 -10.05 4.64 7.64
CA THR A 1242 -9.88 3.26 7.19
C THR A 1242 -8.76 2.63 8.03
N THR A 1243 -9.07 2.09 9.21
CA THR A 1243 -8.03 1.51 10.09
C THR A 1243 -7.42 0.23 9.50
N ILE A 1244 -8.26 -0.58 8.84
CA ILE A 1244 -7.86 -1.73 8.03
C ILE A 1244 -8.33 -1.44 6.60
N SER A 1245 -7.52 -1.80 5.60
CA SER A 1245 -7.92 -1.69 4.19
C SER A 1245 -7.97 -3.05 3.51
N ASN A 1246 -6.83 -3.76 3.44
CA ASN A 1246 -6.65 -4.81 2.42
C ASN A 1246 -6.09 -6.15 2.96
N SER A 1247 -5.80 -6.28 4.26
CA SER A 1247 -5.03 -7.44 4.76
C SER A 1247 -5.21 -7.71 6.24
N LEU A 1248 -5.36 -8.99 6.61
CA LEU A 1248 -5.26 -9.50 7.99
C LEU A 1248 -3.92 -9.14 8.66
N THR A 1249 -2.87 -8.92 7.86
CA THR A 1249 -1.56 -8.44 8.35
C THR A 1249 -1.68 -7.09 9.05
N GLU A 1250 -2.56 -6.21 8.57
CA GLU A 1250 -2.74 -4.86 9.12
C GLU A 1250 -3.33 -4.94 10.53
N LEU A 1251 -4.28 -5.86 10.77
CA LEU A 1251 -4.82 -6.16 12.09
C LEU A 1251 -3.76 -6.73 13.05
N TYR A 1252 -2.95 -7.70 12.60
CA TYR A 1252 -1.83 -8.23 13.40
C TYR A 1252 -0.83 -7.13 13.79
N LEU A 1253 -0.53 -6.21 12.87
CA LEU A 1253 0.42 -5.13 13.11
C LEU A 1253 -0.15 -4.02 14.01
N LEU A 1254 -1.46 -3.76 13.96
CA LEU A 1254 -2.16 -2.92 14.94
C LEU A 1254 -2.08 -3.51 16.35
N PHE A 1255 -2.29 -4.81 16.50
CA PHE A 1255 -2.03 -5.50 17.78
C PHE A 1255 -0.56 -5.38 18.20
N LYS A 1256 0.41 -5.58 17.30
CA LYS A 1256 1.86 -5.45 17.59
C LYS A 1256 2.29 -4.03 18.04
N TYR A 1257 1.51 -2.99 17.74
CA TYR A 1257 1.68 -1.66 18.35
C TYR A 1257 1.03 -1.57 19.73
N LEU A 1258 -0.25 -1.96 19.84
CA LEU A 1258 -1.12 -1.66 20.98
C LEU A 1258 -1.15 -2.75 22.08
N ARG A 1259 -0.36 -3.83 21.93
CA ARG A 1259 -0.08 -4.90 22.90
C ARG A 1259 1.35 -5.40 22.69
#